data_AF-A0A4U0VVP4-F1
#
_entry.id   AF-A0A4U0VVP4-F1
#
_cell.length_a   1.000
_cell.length_b   1.000
_cell.length_c   1.000
_cell.angle_alpha   90.00
_cell.angle_beta   90.00
_cell.angle_gamma   90.00
#
_symmetry.space_group_name_H-M   'P 1'
#
loop_
_entity.id
_entity.type
_entity.pdbx_description
1 polymer ?
#
loop_
_entity_poly.entity_id
_entity_poly.type
_entity_poly.pdbx_seq_one_letter_code
_entity_poly.pdbx_strand_id
1 'polypeptide(L)'
;MSGACSDRYRQQEKAASRPPLPKSAIAGGGAGSKRKHEPPAFDPQSYKSVKLDSDSDATTTAAVAASGSKHRTGAVTIRDVGEDDDDDDDNADGAGEEFAPGQDADYYAEEDEDGRFFGGGLSNVQKQVLQIMENGGDEQQQLPGEDLTPQSVRKQLLALEKAVNKNRDLRTKYPTEPEKFVDSEFNLLETLRALFLLATKPALTYPLLLENSTPNTLADLLSHENIDVPVAVIEVLEELLDPEDLEDDAQDDGDDDQGDGDATEKKREALKALLDGLVEAGVVDLVVAQLQRLNEEDEGERTGLFHTLGLIENLVTLSPPIASPFLSPKSPFLSFLVERLSQDKRPAEYDQNRYYAAEMLALVLSLPPELVDGVNEARQRVGTEGWVDALLKVVSVYRKRDPHSADEIEFMENVFDALCSCLSSPIPAAAASSKPSSSAATPAHHAVKSAFLEGEGVELLVLMLKAKNLSRSRAIKTLDHALQGREGAPLCERFVESLGLKTLFSIFMGRGDDKKKKKGGGAGGTTHEDVEHILAIVSSLFTSLPSDSPPRMRLLAKFVESDYEKVDRLLEIREDLEARIAKGIDPALAREMDEDELYLEKLENGLFALQLADYVAAWVCMEDDGARDHVKMLLSRRDQSLNDIVAVLDEYASNIGDGDAVGEAAEERPEDAPLSEGEERKAILGELAKYLESVA
;
A
#
# COMPACT_ATOMS: atom_id res chain seq x y z
N MET A 1 18.25 43.93 -1.87
CA MET A 1 17.41 42.93 -2.57
C MET A 1 18.09 41.55 -2.54
N SER A 2 18.42 41.03 -1.35
CA SER A 2 18.82 39.62 -1.14
C SER A 2 18.41 39.07 0.24
N GLY A 3 17.48 39.77 0.93
CA GLY A 3 17.02 39.41 2.27
C GLY A 3 15.54 39.03 2.37
N ALA A 4 14.78 39.11 1.26
CA ALA A 4 13.33 38.84 1.27
C ALA A 4 12.96 37.42 0.79
N CYS A 5 13.94 36.63 0.32
CA CYS A 5 13.73 35.24 -0.11
C CYS A 5 13.93 34.25 1.05
N SER A 6 14.73 34.60 2.06
CA SER A 6 15.04 33.73 3.20
C SER A 6 13.92 33.67 4.24
N ASP A 7 13.10 34.72 4.36
CA ASP A 7 12.02 34.79 5.35
C ASP A 7 10.74 34.07 4.90
N ARG A 8 10.57 33.78 3.60
CA ARG A 8 9.43 32.99 3.11
C ARG A 8 9.59 31.49 3.36
N TYR A 9 10.82 30.97 3.31
CA TYR A 9 11.08 29.56 3.62
C TYR A 9 10.89 29.26 5.12
N ARG A 10 11.33 30.16 6.00
CA ARG A 10 11.13 30.04 7.46
C ARG A 10 9.70 30.22 7.96
N GLN A 11 8.82 30.84 7.17
CA GLN A 11 7.39 30.97 7.51
C GLN A 11 6.55 29.77 7.06
N GLN A 12 7.05 28.95 6.12
CA GLN A 12 6.38 27.71 5.70
C GLN A 12 6.68 26.53 6.64
N GLU A 13 7.86 26.44 7.25
CA GLU A 13 8.19 25.38 8.22
C GLU A 13 7.44 25.48 9.55
N LYS A 14 6.94 26.66 9.94
CA LYS A 14 6.18 26.83 11.19
C LYS A 14 4.69 26.50 11.09
N ALA A 15 4.19 26.21 9.88
CA ALA A 15 2.78 25.86 9.65
C ALA A 15 2.54 24.34 9.60
N ALA A 16 3.57 23.51 9.75
CA ALA A 16 3.50 22.04 9.71
C ALA A 16 3.63 21.37 11.08
N SER A 17 3.28 22.06 12.17
CA SER A 17 3.15 21.43 13.49
C SER A 17 1.73 20.87 13.65
N ARG A 18 1.59 19.54 13.52
CA ARG A 18 0.36 18.83 13.87
C ARG A 18 0.05 19.05 15.36
N PRO A 19 -1.21 19.35 15.73
CA PRO A 19 -1.62 19.31 17.12
C PRO A 19 -1.63 17.85 17.63
N PRO A 20 -1.33 17.61 18.93
CA PRO A 20 -1.27 16.26 19.47
C PRO A 20 -2.66 15.61 19.53
N LEU A 21 -2.72 14.33 19.15
CA LEU A 21 -3.92 13.49 19.24
C LEU A 21 -4.48 13.45 20.67
N PRO A 22 -5.81 13.55 20.87
CA PRO A 22 -6.41 13.53 22.20
C PRO A 22 -6.29 12.17 22.87
N LYS A 23 -5.82 12.18 24.13
CA LYS A 23 -5.76 11.03 25.03
C LYS A 23 -7.14 10.38 25.17
N SER A 24 -7.23 9.09 24.87
CA SER A 24 -8.43 8.28 25.08
C SER A 24 -8.77 8.21 26.58
N ALA A 25 -9.80 8.95 26.98
CA ALA A 25 -10.37 8.91 28.31
C ALA A 25 -11.20 7.62 28.49
N ILE A 26 -10.56 6.55 28.98
CA ILE A 26 -11.29 5.41 29.56
C ILE A 26 -11.66 5.79 31.00
N ALA A 27 -12.85 6.32 31.19
CA ALA A 27 -13.48 6.44 32.51
C ALA A 27 -14.13 5.10 32.89
N GLY A 28 -13.71 4.57 34.05
CA GLY A 28 -14.14 3.28 34.58
C GLY A 28 -15.57 3.23 35.11
N GLY A 29 -16.09 2.00 35.21
CA GLY A 29 -17.40 1.72 35.82
C GLY A 29 -17.83 0.25 35.84
N GLY A 30 -17.14 -0.60 36.64
CA GLY A 30 -17.78 -1.53 37.58
C GLY A 30 -18.47 -2.83 37.13
N ALA A 31 -17.83 -3.95 37.55
CA ALA A 31 -18.38 -5.16 38.18
C ALA A 31 -18.80 -6.39 37.33
N GLY A 32 -18.13 -7.53 37.56
CA GLY A 32 -18.75 -8.85 37.34
C GLY A 32 -17.86 -10.10 37.15
N SER A 33 -17.22 -10.58 38.22
CA SER A 33 -16.94 -12.00 38.51
C SER A 33 -15.87 -12.80 37.73
N LYS A 34 -14.98 -13.41 38.52
CA LYS A 34 -13.79 -14.23 38.20
C LYS A 34 -14.16 -15.66 37.75
N ARG A 35 -13.42 -16.24 36.79
CA ARG A 35 -12.93 -17.65 36.81
C ARG A 35 -11.61 -17.79 36.04
N LYS A 36 -10.58 -18.28 36.74
CA LYS A 36 -9.27 -18.71 36.20
C LYS A 36 -9.43 -20.11 35.59
N HIS A 37 -8.78 -20.35 34.45
CA HIS A 37 -8.48 -21.69 33.93
C HIS A 37 -6.97 -21.85 33.86
N GLU A 38 -6.45 -22.93 34.47
CA GLU A 38 -5.05 -23.37 34.43
C GLU A 38 -4.71 -24.05 33.09
N PRO A 39 -3.45 -23.95 32.62
CA PRO A 39 -2.91 -24.74 31.52
C PRO A 39 -2.48 -26.15 31.99
N PRO A 40 -2.49 -27.18 31.11
CA PRO A 40 -2.10 -28.56 31.45
C PRO A 40 -0.58 -28.74 31.51
N ALA A 41 -0.10 -29.45 32.54
CA ALA A 41 1.31 -29.80 32.74
C ALA A 41 1.73 -31.08 32.00
N PHE A 42 2.96 -31.06 31.46
CA PHE A 42 3.62 -32.12 30.70
C PHE A 42 4.48 -33.00 31.63
N ASP A 43 4.42 -34.33 31.52
CA ASP A 43 5.18 -35.31 32.34
C ASP A 43 6.42 -35.85 31.57
N PRO A 44 7.67 -35.60 32.03
CA PRO A 44 8.90 -35.86 31.29
C PRO A 44 9.59 -37.21 31.59
N GLN A 45 8.88 -38.30 31.91
CA GLN A 45 9.50 -39.62 32.14
C GLN A 45 9.17 -40.73 31.13
N SER A 46 8.98 -40.40 29.86
CA SER A 46 8.89 -41.41 28.78
C SER A 46 10.12 -41.43 27.85
N TYR A 47 11.32 -41.24 28.40
CA TYR A 47 12.57 -41.62 27.72
C TYR A 47 13.29 -42.72 28.51
N LYS A 48 13.36 -43.92 27.92
CA LYS A 48 14.55 -44.82 27.91
C LYS A 48 14.23 -46.17 27.26
N SER A 49 14.74 -46.39 26.05
CA SER A 49 15.74 -47.46 25.84
C SER A 49 16.29 -47.43 24.40
N VAL A 50 17.54 -47.01 24.36
CA VAL A 50 18.57 -47.16 23.32
C VAL A 50 18.77 -48.65 22.93
N LYS A 51 18.91 -48.99 21.63
CA LYS A 51 20.20 -49.29 20.94
C LYS A 51 20.04 -50.03 19.58
N LEU A 52 20.68 -49.43 18.56
CA LEU A 52 21.53 -49.97 17.45
C LEU A 52 21.27 -51.36 16.85
N ASP A 53 21.14 -51.46 15.53
CA ASP A 53 22.26 -51.88 14.64
C ASP A 53 21.95 -51.73 13.13
N SER A 54 23.05 -51.57 12.39
CA SER A 54 23.24 -51.37 10.95
C SER A 54 22.88 -52.57 10.06
N ASP A 55 22.41 -52.32 8.83
CA ASP A 55 23.19 -52.57 7.60
C ASP A 55 22.41 -52.23 6.32
N SER A 56 23.20 -51.89 5.30
CA SER A 56 22.91 -51.65 3.88
C SER A 56 22.10 -52.75 3.18
N ASP A 57 21.21 -52.40 2.24
CA ASP A 57 21.42 -52.70 0.81
C ASP A 57 20.34 -52.07 -0.10
N ALA A 58 20.67 -51.99 -1.38
CA ALA A 58 19.98 -51.31 -2.46
C ALA A 58 18.65 -51.96 -2.95
N THR A 59 18.05 -51.25 -3.92
CA THR A 59 17.24 -51.70 -5.07
C THR A 59 15.71 -51.74 -5.01
N THR A 60 15.12 -50.85 -5.84
CA THR A 60 14.01 -51.07 -6.82
C THR A 60 12.54 -51.25 -6.43
N THR A 61 11.74 -50.51 -7.21
CA THR A 61 10.40 -50.81 -7.78
C THR A 61 9.13 -50.62 -6.96
N ALA A 62 8.40 -49.57 -7.33
CA ALA A 62 7.04 -49.57 -7.89
C ALA A 62 5.88 -50.29 -7.16
N ALA A 63 4.82 -49.49 -6.99
CA ALA A 63 3.42 -49.77 -7.33
C ALA A 63 2.39 -50.00 -6.18
N VAL A 64 1.48 -49.01 -6.09
CA VAL A 64 0.01 -49.13 -6.19
C VAL A 64 -0.80 -49.72 -5.02
N ALA A 65 -1.63 -48.83 -4.45
CA ALA A 65 -3.04 -48.96 -4.04
C ALA A 65 -3.45 -49.67 -2.72
N ALA A 66 -3.98 -48.81 -1.83
CA ALA A 66 -5.39 -48.70 -1.43
C ALA A 66 -6.00 -49.61 -0.35
N SER A 67 -6.92 -48.94 0.38
CA SER A 67 -7.95 -49.42 1.31
C SER A 67 -7.42 -49.85 2.69
N GLY A 68 -7.82 -49.26 3.81
CA GLY A 68 -9.08 -48.62 4.16
C GLY A 68 -9.55 -49.28 5.47
N SER A 69 -9.70 -48.53 6.57
CA SER A 69 -10.33 -49.07 7.77
C SER A 69 -11.07 -47.99 8.56
N LYS A 70 -12.21 -48.41 9.11
CA LYS A 70 -13.16 -47.62 9.87
C LYS A 70 -13.34 -48.29 11.24
N HIS A 71 -13.27 -47.49 12.29
CA HIS A 71 -14.06 -47.54 13.52
C HIS A 71 -13.76 -48.59 14.63
N ARG A 72 -13.39 -48.06 15.81
CA ARG A 72 -14.23 -47.81 17.02
C ARG A 72 -13.91 -48.59 18.31
N THR A 73 -14.03 -47.83 19.42
CA THR A 73 -14.45 -48.17 20.81
C THR A 73 -13.48 -49.01 21.66
N GLY A 74 -13.32 -48.84 22.97
CA GLY A 74 -13.94 -48.04 24.05
C GLY A 74 -13.11 -48.26 25.33
N ALA A 75 -13.10 -47.33 26.29
CA ALA A 75 -13.91 -47.35 27.52
C ALA A 75 -13.18 -47.84 28.81
N VAL A 76 -13.03 -46.89 29.77
CA VAL A 76 -13.36 -46.96 31.21
C VAL A 76 -12.49 -47.80 32.18
N THR A 77 -11.98 -47.17 33.26
CA THR A 77 -12.19 -47.45 34.74
C THR A 77 -11.09 -46.76 35.59
N ILE A 78 -11.37 -45.80 36.51
CA ILE A 78 -11.82 -45.85 37.94
C ILE A 78 -10.67 -45.88 38.99
N ARG A 79 -10.61 -44.79 39.80
CA ARG A 79 -10.33 -44.66 41.28
C ARG A 79 -8.99 -45.19 41.88
N ASP A 80 -8.44 -44.73 43.01
CA ASP A 80 -8.90 -43.98 44.21
C ASP A 80 -7.65 -43.53 45.02
N VAL A 81 -7.74 -42.35 45.67
CA VAL A 81 -7.50 -42.04 47.11
C VAL A 81 -6.10 -42.15 47.77
N GLY A 82 -5.74 -41.06 48.46
CA GLY A 82 -5.08 -41.02 49.79
C GLY A 82 -3.78 -40.21 49.82
N GLU A 83 -3.73 -38.99 50.41
CA GLU A 83 -3.51 -38.71 51.86
C GLU A 83 -2.06 -39.07 52.27
N ASP A 84 -1.18 -38.25 52.88
CA ASP A 84 -1.29 -37.09 53.78
C ASP A 84 0.14 -36.50 53.99
N ASP A 85 0.18 -35.23 54.48
CA ASP A 85 1.07 -34.62 55.52
C ASP A 85 2.61 -34.71 55.41
N ASP A 86 3.46 -33.78 55.87
CA ASP A 86 3.39 -32.47 56.56
C ASP A 86 4.84 -31.91 56.63
N ASP A 87 4.97 -30.65 57.05
CA ASP A 87 6.09 -29.98 57.76
C ASP A 87 7.28 -29.35 56.98
N ASP A 88 7.21 -28.02 56.88
CA ASP A 88 8.14 -26.98 57.39
C ASP A 88 9.62 -27.37 57.67
N ASP A 89 10.58 -26.61 57.11
CA ASP A 89 11.41 -25.66 57.90
C ASP A 89 12.37 -24.82 57.01
N ASP A 90 12.72 -23.64 57.55
CA ASP A 90 13.47 -22.53 56.97
C ASP A 90 15.01 -22.73 56.82
N ASN A 91 15.59 -21.82 56.00
CA ASN A 91 16.94 -21.20 56.04
C ASN A 91 18.06 -21.67 55.06
N ALA A 92 18.32 -20.74 54.13
CA ALA A 92 19.57 -19.99 53.92
C ALA A 92 20.80 -20.63 53.22
N ASP A 93 21.26 -19.83 52.24
CA ASP A 93 22.63 -19.64 51.71
C ASP A 93 23.22 -20.66 50.71
N GLY A 94 23.19 -20.23 49.44
CA GLY A 94 24.41 -20.07 48.63
C GLY A 94 24.85 -21.24 47.76
N ALA A 95 24.51 -21.21 46.47
CA ALA A 95 25.34 -21.66 45.36
C ALA A 95 24.64 -21.35 44.03
N GLY A 96 25.41 -20.93 43.02
CA GLY A 96 24.90 -20.50 41.72
C GLY A 96 24.09 -21.57 40.99
N GLU A 97 22.95 -21.17 40.45
CA GLU A 97 22.20 -21.96 39.48
C GLU A 97 22.73 -21.63 38.08
N GLU A 98 23.38 -22.62 37.49
CA GLU A 98 23.73 -22.67 36.08
C GLU A 98 22.47 -22.42 35.24
N PHE A 99 22.54 -21.36 34.45
CA PHE A 99 21.69 -21.12 33.28
C PHE A 99 21.62 -22.39 32.44
N ALA A 100 20.41 -22.70 31.96
CA ALA A 100 20.02 -23.96 31.31
C ALA A 100 21.08 -24.56 30.35
N PRO A 101 21.20 -25.91 30.30
CA PRO A 101 22.18 -26.56 29.44
C PRO A 101 21.81 -26.34 27.96
N GLY A 102 22.48 -25.40 27.31
CA GLY A 102 22.42 -25.26 25.85
C GLY A 102 22.61 -23.86 25.28
N GLN A 103 22.30 -22.77 26.00
CA GLN A 103 22.35 -21.40 25.43
C GLN A 103 21.71 -21.27 24.01
N ASP A 104 20.70 -22.10 23.71
CA ASP A 104 19.92 -22.01 22.47
C ASP A 104 18.69 -21.16 22.73
N ALA A 105 18.52 -20.09 21.95
CA ALA A 105 17.35 -19.21 21.97
C ALA A 105 16.09 -19.84 21.36
N ASP A 106 16.20 -21.07 20.84
CA ASP A 106 15.13 -21.75 20.08
C ASP A 106 14.17 -22.57 20.96
N TYR A 107 14.28 -22.53 22.29
CA TYR A 107 13.48 -23.40 23.17
C TYR A 107 12.01 -22.96 23.35
N TYR A 108 11.59 -21.81 22.80
CA TYR A 108 10.21 -21.31 22.90
C TYR A 108 9.58 -20.92 21.55
N ALA A 109 9.83 -21.69 20.49
CA ALA A 109 8.96 -21.63 19.31
C ALA A 109 7.69 -22.46 19.58
N GLU A 110 6.66 -21.84 20.18
CA GLU A 110 5.29 -22.35 20.01
C GLU A 110 4.91 -22.13 18.52
N GLU A 111 4.49 -23.21 17.86
CA GLU A 111 4.01 -23.19 16.48
C GLU A 111 2.70 -22.38 16.38
N ASP A 112 2.80 -21.09 16.04
CA ASP A 112 1.64 -20.29 15.67
C ASP A 112 1.11 -20.75 14.28
N GLU A 113 -0.18 -21.11 14.24
CA GLU A 113 -0.92 -21.63 13.07
C GLU A 113 -1.13 -20.61 11.93
N ASP A 114 -0.49 -19.42 11.99
CA ASP A 114 -0.73 -18.27 11.11
C ASP A 114 0.42 -17.97 10.12
N GLY A 115 1.32 -18.92 9.84
CA GLY A 115 2.21 -18.86 8.67
C GLY A 115 3.12 -17.63 8.57
N ARG A 116 3.23 -16.81 9.63
CA ARG A 116 4.20 -15.73 9.78
C ARG A 116 5.57 -16.33 10.06
N PHE A 117 6.11 -17.00 9.05
CA PHE A 117 7.50 -17.39 9.01
C PHE A 117 8.34 -16.17 8.61
N PHE A 118 8.55 -15.29 9.58
CA PHE A 118 9.79 -14.56 9.70
C PHE A 118 10.38 -14.94 11.05
N GLY A 119 11.24 -15.95 11.04
CA GLY A 119 12.32 -15.98 12.02
C GLY A 119 13.01 -14.63 11.93
N GLY A 120 13.06 -13.90 13.05
CA GLY A 120 13.34 -12.47 13.14
C GLY A 120 14.33 -11.95 12.11
N GLY A 121 14.02 -10.78 11.53
CA GLY A 121 14.70 -10.04 10.45
C GLY A 121 16.16 -9.65 10.73
N LEU A 122 16.91 -10.59 11.29
CA LEU A 122 18.31 -10.55 11.61
C LEU A 122 18.89 -11.78 10.91
N SER A 123 19.79 -11.54 9.97
CA SER A 123 20.68 -12.56 9.41
C SER A 123 21.31 -13.38 10.54
N ASN A 124 21.76 -14.60 10.25
CA ASN A 124 22.47 -15.44 11.23
C ASN A 124 23.66 -14.70 11.87
N VAL A 125 24.23 -13.73 11.16
CA VAL A 125 25.30 -12.85 11.64
C VAL A 125 24.75 -11.76 12.58
N GLN A 126 23.64 -11.12 12.26
CA GLN A 126 22.98 -10.15 13.14
C GLN A 126 22.47 -10.81 14.44
N LYS A 127 21.97 -12.05 14.36
CA LYS A 127 21.63 -12.87 15.55
C LYS A 127 22.86 -13.21 16.38
N GLN A 128 23.99 -13.50 15.73
CA GLN A 128 25.26 -13.75 16.40
C GLN A 128 25.82 -12.49 17.05
N VAL A 129 25.64 -11.31 16.44
CA VAL A 129 26.01 -10.01 17.01
C VAL A 129 25.15 -9.70 18.25
N LEU A 130 23.83 -9.92 18.18
CA LEU A 130 22.91 -9.74 19.31
C LEU A 130 23.20 -10.72 20.47
N GLN A 131 23.43 -12.01 20.18
CA GLN A 131 23.83 -13.00 21.21
C GLN A 131 25.17 -12.68 21.87
N ILE A 132 26.08 -12.00 21.19
CA ILE A 132 27.36 -11.55 21.74
C ILE A 132 27.17 -10.30 22.62
N MET A 133 26.26 -9.39 22.23
CA MET A 133 25.90 -8.21 23.02
C MET A 133 25.16 -8.58 24.32
N GLU A 134 24.28 -9.58 24.28
CA GLU A 134 23.49 -10.02 25.45
C GLU A 134 24.30 -10.84 26.47
N ASN A 135 25.35 -11.54 26.01
CA ASN A 135 26.25 -12.34 26.87
C ASN A 135 27.48 -11.58 27.39
N GLY A 136 27.68 -10.30 27.02
CA GLY A 136 28.85 -9.48 27.35
C GLY A 136 28.86 -8.88 28.76
N GLY A 137 28.40 -9.64 29.76
CA GLY A 137 28.11 -9.14 31.10
C GLY A 137 29.28 -8.81 32.02
N ASP A 138 30.55 -9.20 31.78
CA ASP A 138 31.59 -8.95 32.81
C ASP A 138 33.08 -8.93 32.42
N GLU A 139 33.48 -8.81 31.14
CA GLU A 139 34.89 -8.54 30.81
C GLU A 139 35.04 -7.51 29.70
N GLN A 140 35.48 -6.29 30.08
CA GLN A 140 35.88 -5.22 29.17
C GLN A 140 37.14 -5.61 28.36
N GLN A 141 36.96 -6.42 27.31
CA GLN A 141 37.84 -6.41 26.15
C GLN A 141 37.10 -5.69 25.02
N GLN A 142 37.40 -4.40 24.88
CA GLN A 142 36.95 -3.56 23.76
C GLN A 142 37.28 -4.24 22.43
N LEU A 143 36.25 -4.66 21.70
CA LEU A 143 36.36 -5.14 20.34
C LEU A 143 36.78 -3.97 19.43
N PRO A 144 37.64 -4.19 18.43
CA PRO A 144 38.08 -3.14 17.53
C PRO A 144 36.95 -2.79 16.55
N GLY A 145 36.12 -1.79 16.88
CA GLY A 145 35.08 -1.29 15.97
C GLY A 145 33.94 -0.51 16.62
N GLU A 146 33.71 -0.64 17.93
CA GLU A 146 32.54 -0.02 18.58
C GLU A 146 32.60 1.52 18.67
N ASP A 147 33.80 2.10 18.71
CA ASP A 147 33.96 3.55 18.65
C ASP A 147 34.07 4.02 17.20
N LEU A 148 32.93 4.34 16.58
CA LEU A 148 32.82 5.08 15.33
C LEU A 148 33.46 6.48 15.47
N THR A 149 34.76 6.53 15.27
CA THR A 149 35.56 7.75 15.19
C THR A 149 35.87 8.07 13.73
N PRO A 150 36.10 9.35 13.35
CA PRO A 150 36.47 9.71 11.98
C PRO A 150 37.69 8.95 11.44
N GLN A 151 38.66 8.62 12.31
CA GLN A 151 39.84 7.85 11.92
C GLN A 151 39.52 6.38 11.63
N SER A 152 38.65 5.77 12.43
CA SER A 152 38.21 4.38 12.23
C SER A 152 37.41 4.24 10.93
N VAL A 153 36.48 5.16 10.65
CA VAL A 153 35.68 5.19 9.42
C VAL A 153 36.59 5.34 8.20
N ARG A 154 37.50 6.33 8.18
CA ARG A 154 38.46 6.50 7.08
C ARG A 154 39.35 5.29 6.86
N LYS A 155 39.71 4.55 7.93
CA LYS A 155 40.47 3.30 7.83
C LYS A 155 39.62 2.18 7.21
N GLN A 156 38.34 2.07 7.55
CA GLN A 156 37.40 1.12 6.95
C GLN A 156 37.22 1.42 5.45
N LEU A 157 36.96 2.67 5.07
CA LEU A 157 36.82 3.07 3.66
C LEU A 157 38.11 2.80 2.86
N LEU A 158 39.29 3.06 3.44
CA LEU A 158 40.56 2.72 2.80
C LEU A 158 40.76 1.20 2.66
N ALA A 159 40.21 0.40 3.58
CA ALA A 159 40.27 -1.06 3.48
C ALA A 159 39.40 -1.57 2.32
N LEU A 160 38.20 -1.01 2.16
CA LEU A 160 37.32 -1.27 1.01
C LEU A 160 38.06 -0.96 -0.30
N GLU A 161 38.62 0.24 -0.43
CA GLU A 161 39.37 0.64 -1.63
C GLU A 161 40.52 -0.32 -1.97
N LYS A 162 41.26 -0.78 -0.95
CA LYS A 162 42.32 -1.77 -1.14
C LYS A 162 41.77 -3.13 -1.57
N ALA A 163 40.64 -3.56 -1.02
CA ALA A 163 39.98 -4.81 -1.38
C ALA A 163 39.49 -4.77 -2.84
N VAL A 164 38.81 -3.69 -3.24
CA VAL A 164 38.33 -3.46 -4.62
C VAL A 164 39.50 -3.50 -5.61
N ASN A 165 40.57 -2.74 -5.34
CA ASN A 165 41.74 -2.70 -6.22
C ASN A 165 42.44 -4.06 -6.31
N LYS A 166 42.60 -4.76 -5.19
CA LYS A 166 43.23 -6.09 -5.16
C LYS A 166 42.41 -7.12 -5.94
N ASN A 167 41.09 -7.12 -5.76
CA ASN A 167 40.19 -8.01 -6.49
C ASN A 167 40.26 -7.72 -8.01
N ARG A 168 40.12 -6.44 -8.41
CA ARG A 168 40.24 -6.00 -9.81
C ARG A 168 41.57 -6.41 -10.44
N ASP A 169 42.68 -6.22 -9.72
CA ASP A 169 44.01 -6.61 -10.18
C ASP A 169 44.14 -8.13 -10.40
N LEU A 170 43.61 -8.94 -9.49
CA LEU A 170 43.66 -10.39 -9.59
C LEU A 170 42.75 -10.92 -10.70
N ARG A 171 41.53 -10.36 -10.86
CA ARG A 171 40.64 -10.69 -11.99
C ARG A 171 41.27 -10.33 -13.33
N THR A 172 41.97 -9.18 -13.41
CA THR A 172 42.69 -8.77 -14.63
C THR A 172 43.88 -9.69 -14.94
N LYS A 173 44.61 -10.14 -13.91
CA LYS A 173 45.76 -11.06 -14.07
C LYS A 173 45.34 -12.49 -14.37
N TYR A 174 44.19 -12.93 -13.84
CA TYR A 174 43.71 -14.30 -13.92
C TYR A 174 42.24 -14.38 -14.39
N PRO A 175 41.88 -13.89 -15.60
CA PRO A 175 40.48 -13.77 -16.01
C PRO A 175 39.70 -15.10 -16.08
N THR A 176 40.40 -16.20 -16.32
CA THR A 176 39.79 -17.53 -16.49
C THR A 176 40.07 -18.48 -15.33
N GLU A 177 40.64 -18.00 -14.22
CA GLU A 177 41.01 -18.84 -13.08
C GLU A 177 40.40 -18.29 -11.77
N PRO A 178 39.11 -18.57 -11.50
CA PRO A 178 38.39 -18.07 -10.33
C PRO A 178 39.07 -18.38 -8.99
N GLU A 179 39.64 -19.57 -8.86
CA GLU A 179 40.35 -20.02 -7.66
C GLU A 179 41.46 -19.05 -7.19
N LYS A 180 42.02 -18.23 -8.08
CA LYS A 180 43.09 -17.27 -7.75
C LYS A 180 42.60 -15.93 -7.21
N PHE A 181 41.31 -15.61 -7.36
CA PHE A 181 40.74 -14.36 -6.88
C PHE A 181 39.58 -14.53 -5.89
N VAL A 182 39.06 -15.75 -5.69
CA VAL A 182 37.99 -16.04 -4.71
C VAL A 182 38.32 -15.52 -3.30
N ASP A 183 39.53 -15.73 -2.78
CA ASP A 183 39.90 -15.20 -1.46
C ASP A 183 39.86 -13.67 -1.39
N SER A 184 40.22 -13.00 -2.49
CA SER A 184 40.16 -11.54 -2.56
C SER A 184 38.73 -11.01 -2.70
N GLU A 185 37.84 -11.82 -3.26
CA GLU A 185 36.42 -11.54 -3.42
C GLU A 185 35.66 -11.72 -2.11
N PHE A 186 35.95 -12.78 -1.37
CA PHE A 186 35.47 -12.95 0.00
C PHE A 186 35.88 -11.77 0.89
N ASN A 187 37.16 -11.36 0.85
CA ASN A 187 37.62 -10.18 1.57
C ASN A 187 36.93 -8.89 1.11
N LEU A 188 36.55 -8.76 -0.17
CA LEU A 188 35.78 -7.62 -0.66
C LEU A 188 34.38 -7.60 -0.04
N LEU A 189 33.68 -8.73 -0.04
CA LEU A 189 32.36 -8.88 0.58
C LEU A 189 32.40 -8.58 2.09
N GLU A 190 33.42 -9.05 2.81
CA GLU A 190 33.61 -8.72 4.23
C GLU A 190 33.79 -7.21 4.44
N THR A 191 34.58 -6.53 3.58
CA THR A 191 34.75 -5.08 3.69
C THR A 191 33.51 -4.29 3.33
N LEU A 192 32.64 -4.81 2.46
CA LEU A 192 31.33 -4.21 2.16
C LEU A 192 30.39 -4.35 3.35
N ARG A 193 30.28 -5.55 3.93
CA ARG A 193 29.45 -5.79 5.13
C ARG A 193 29.89 -4.96 6.34
N ALA A 194 31.18 -4.64 6.46
CA ALA A 194 31.65 -3.75 7.51
C ALA A 194 31.05 -2.32 7.42
N LEU A 195 30.48 -1.92 6.27
CA LEU A 195 29.85 -0.62 6.08
C LEU A 195 28.47 -0.50 6.73
N PHE A 196 27.78 -1.59 7.07
CA PHE A 196 26.49 -1.54 7.78
C PHE A 196 26.59 -0.72 9.08
N LEU A 197 27.72 -0.83 9.78
CA LEU A 197 27.97 -0.07 11.01
C LEU A 197 27.92 1.46 10.79
N LEU A 198 28.13 1.93 9.55
CA LEU A 198 28.09 3.37 9.25
C LEU A 198 26.68 3.95 9.31
N ALA A 199 25.63 3.14 9.12
CA ALA A 199 24.23 3.57 9.24
C ALA A 199 23.89 4.03 10.67
N THR A 200 24.58 3.49 11.69
CA THR A 200 24.30 3.83 13.10
C THR A 200 24.65 5.28 13.50
N LYS A 201 25.48 6.01 12.72
CA LYS A 201 25.84 7.43 12.99
C LYS A 201 25.92 8.27 11.71
N PRO A 202 24.82 8.48 10.96
CA PRO A 202 24.83 9.07 9.62
C PRO A 202 25.46 10.47 9.57
N ALA A 203 25.16 11.31 10.57
CA ALA A 203 25.67 12.68 10.66
C ALA A 203 27.21 12.75 10.70
N LEU A 204 27.89 11.70 11.18
CA LEU A 204 29.34 11.61 11.21
C LEU A 204 29.91 10.86 10.00
N THR A 205 29.27 9.76 9.62
CA THR A 205 29.83 8.78 8.68
C THR A 205 29.59 9.17 7.22
N TYR A 206 28.44 9.74 6.88
CA TYR A 206 28.08 10.01 5.48
C TYR A 206 28.90 11.14 4.86
N PRO A 207 29.24 12.24 5.56
CA PRO A 207 30.20 13.21 5.05
C PRO A 207 31.56 12.58 4.71
N LEU A 208 32.01 11.60 5.51
CA LEU A 208 33.27 10.88 5.27
C LEU A 208 33.16 9.94 4.07
N LEU A 209 32.00 9.32 3.83
CA LEU A 209 31.73 8.54 2.61
C LEU A 209 31.92 9.40 1.36
N LEU A 210 31.36 10.61 1.38
CA LEU A 210 31.43 11.58 0.28
C LEU A 210 32.86 12.10 0.07
N GLU A 211 33.57 12.48 1.13
CA GLU A 211 34.98 12.93 1.05
C GLU A 211 35.90 11.89 0.41
N ASN A 212 35.58 10.61 0.59
CA ASN A 212 36.35 9.48 0.09
C ASN A 212 35.87 8.97 -1.28
N SER A 213 34.90 9.63 -1.92
CA SER A 213 34.29 9.20 -3.19
C SER A 213 33.72 7.78 -3.15
N THR A 214 33.26 7.34 -1.97
CA THR A 214 32.69 6.00 -1.77
C THR A 214 31.46 5.74 -2.65
N PRO A 215 30.55 6.72 -2.89
CA PRO A 215 29.44 6.53 -3.85
C PRO A 215 29.89 6.08 -5.23
N ASN A 216 31.00 6.61 -5.77
CA ASN A 216 31.54 6.19 -7.05
C ASN A 216 32.05 4.74 -7.01
N THR A 217 32.71 4.37 -5.92
CA THR A 217 33.18 2.99 -5.72
C THR A 217 32.02 2.00 -5.62
N LEU A 218 30.95 2.34 -4.89
CA LEU A 218 29.75 1.50 -4.80
C LEU A 218 29.04 1.39 -6.15
N ALA A 219 28.92 2.49 -6.91
CA ALA A 219 28.39 2.48 -8.26
C ALA A 219 29.19 1.54 -9.20
N ASP A 220 30.52 1.62 -9.18
CA ASP A 220 31.39 0.74 -9.97
C ASP A 220 31.16 -0.75 -9.62
N LEU A 221 30.95 -1.05 -8.33
CA LEU A 221 30.72 -2.41 -7.83
C LEU A 221 29.34 -2.99 -8.21
N LEU A 222 28.32 -2.16 -8.44
CA LEU A 222 27.02 -2.63 -8.95
C LEU A 222 27.13 -3.28 -10.34
N SER A 223 28.15 -2.92 -11.12
CA SER A 223 28.42 -3.52 -12.44
C SER A 223 29.31 -4.77 -12.38
N HIS A 224 29.64 -5.26 -11.18
CA HIS A 224 30.56 -6.38 -11.00
C HIS A 224 30.03 -7.70 -11.60
N GLU A 225 30.95 -8.55 -12.08
CA GLU A 225 30.62 -9.78 -12.81
C GLU A 225 30.03 -10.88 -11.91
N ASN A 226 30.50 -10.99 -10.66
CA ASN A 226 29.85 -11.83 -9.66
C ASN A 226 28.69 -11.06 -9.02
N ILE A 227 27.49 -11.65 -9.06
CA ILE A 227 26.22 -11.10 -8.56
C ILE A 227 26.22 -10.93 -7.04
N ASP A 228 26.99 -11.71 -6.29
CA ASP A 228 27.10 -11.55 -4.83
C ASP A 228 27.60 -10.14 -4.44
N VAL A 229 28.46 -9.53 -5.28
CA VAL A 229 29.03 -8.21 -5.01
C VAL A 229 28.01 -7.09 -5.19
N PRO A 230 27.29 -6.97 -6.33
CA PRO A 230 26.17 -6.05 -6.48
C PRO A 230 25.09 -6.24 -5.41
N VAL A 231 24.72 -7.49 -5.09
CA VAL A 231 23.73 -7.78 -4.02
C VAL A 231 24.21 -7.23 -2.68
N ALA A 232 25.47 -7.50 -2.28
CA ALA A 232 26.02 -6.95 -1.05
C ALA A 232 26.10 -5.41 -1.05
N VAL A 233 26.33 -4.78 -2.22
CA VAL A 233 26.27 -3.31 -2.34
C VAL A 233 24.84 -2.80 -2.16
N ILE A 234 23.85 -3.48 -2.73
CA ILE A 234 22.43 -3.12 -2.61
C ILE A 234 21.99 -3.22 -1.14
N GLU A 235 22.29 -4.32 -0.44
CA GLU A 235 21.97 -4.47 0.98
C GLU A 235 22.58 -3.34 1.82
N VAL A 236 23.85 -2.99 1.57
CA VAL A 236 24.51 -1.87 2.26
C VAL A 236 23.83 -0.54 1.94
N LEU A 237 23.46 -0.29 0.68
CA LEU A 237 22.80 0.95 0.29
C LEU A 237 21.38 1.05 0.84
N GLU A 238 20.66 -0.06 0.91
CA GLU A 238 19.32 -0.15 1.48
C GLU A 238 19.35 0.27 2.95
N GLU A 239 20.26 -0.31 3.75
CA GLU A 239 20.46 0.07 5.16
C GLU A 239 20.88 1.54 5.31
N LEU A 240 21.86 2.00 4.50
CA LEU A 240 22.33 3.39 4.61
C LEU A 240 21.25 4.42 4.24
N LEU A 241 20.22 4.00 3.51
CA LEU A 241 19.14 4.85 3.02
C LEU A 241 17.79 4.52 3.66
N ASP A 242 17.77 3.79 4.78
CA ASP A 242 16.52 3.45 5.45
C ASP A 242 15.81 4.74 5.94
N PRO A 243 14.58 5.03 5.48
CA PRO A 243 13.80 6.16 5.97
C PRO A 243 13.31 5.97 7.42
N GLU A 244 13.13 4.73 7.91
CA GLU A 244 12.64 4.47 9.27
C GLU A 244 13.63 4.97 10.34
N ASP A 245 14.92 4.94 10.03
CA ASP A 245 15.96 5.53 10.87
C ASP A 245 15.70 7.02 11.17
N LEU A 246 15.01 7.76 10.29
CA LEU A 246 14.68 9.17 10.54
C LEU A 246 13.52 9.36 11.54
N GLU A 247 12.70 8.33 11.76
CA GLU A 247 11.48 8.40 12.57
C GLU A 247 11.72 8.07 14.05
N ASP A 248 12.67 7.17 14.34
CA ASP A 248 13.00 6.75 15.73
C ASP A 248 13.46 7.91 16.63
N ASP A 249 14.07 8.95 16.05
CA ASP A 249 14.55 10.13 16.77
C ASP A 249 13.42 11.16 17.04
N ALA A 250 12.21 10.97 16.49
CA ALA A 250 11.08 11.90 16.65
C ALA A 250 10.10 11.49 17.77
N GLN A 251 10.24 10.29 18.34
CA GLN A 251 9.27 9.73 19.30
C GLN A 251 9.69 9.85 20.77
N ASP A 252 10.91 10.34 21.06
CA ASP A 252 11.40 10.62 22.43
C ASP A 252 11.11 12.06 22.92
N ASP A 253 10.23 12.80 22.21
CA ASP A 253 9.75 14.15 22.57
C ASP A 253 8.73 14.12 23.75
N GLY A 254 9.07 13.39 24.80
CA GLY A 254 8.35 13.28 26.06
C GLY A 254 8.74 14.31 27.12
N ASP A 255 9.82 15.08 26.96
CA ASP A 255 10.19 16.14 27.90
C ASP A 255 10.99 17.26 27.23
N ASP A 256 10.65 18.50 27.60
CA ASP A 256 11.23 19.78 27.25
C ASP A 256 12.80 19.85 27.19
N ASP A 257 13.45 19.40 26.12
CA ASP A 257 14.84 19.82 25.83
C ASP A 257 15.01 20.40 24.41
N GLN A 258 15.42 21.67 24.39
CA GLN A 258 15.55 22.51 23.20
C GLN A 258 16.81 22.17 22.36
N GLY A 259 17.30 20.92 22.45
CA GLY A 259 18.61 20.47 21.98
C GLY A 259 18.61 19.35 20.93
N ASP A 260 17.55 18.53 20.83
CA ASP A 260 17.56 17.34 19.95
C ASP A 260 17.17 17.60 18.49
N GLY A 261 16.48 18.70 18.20
CA GLY A 261 16.16 19.08 16.81
C GLY A 261 17.39 19.26 15.91
N ASP A 262 18.54 19.65 16.48
CA ASP A 262 19.81 19.86 15.76
C ASP A 262 20.52 18.53 15.40
N ALA A 263 20.22 17.42 16.09
CA ALA A 263 20.78 16.10 15.79
C ALA A 263 20.03 15.43 14.62
N THR A 264 18.70 15.43 14.68
CA THR A 264 17.81 14.90 13.64
C THR A 264 17.93 15.69 12.35
N GLU A 265 18.05 17.03 12.41
CA GLU A 265 18.29 17.88 11.24
C GLU A 265 19.62 17.53 10.56
N LYS A 266 20.71 17.34 11.33
CA LYS A 266 22.02 16.92 10.77
C LYS A 266 21.98 15.52 10.16
N LYS A 267 21.23 14.59 10.75
CA LYS A 267 21.04 13.24 10.19
C LYS A 267 20.35 13.34 8.82
N ARG A 268 19.27 14.12 8.74
CA ARG A 268 18.53 14.38 7.50
C ARG A 268 19.39 15.08 6.44
N GLU A 269 20.18 16.08 6.82
CA GLU A 269 21.14 16.74 5.92
C GLU A 269 22.19 15.77 5.38
N ALA A 270 22.75 14.93 6.27
CA ALA A 270 23.76 13.94 5.89
C ALA A 270 23.19 12.87 4.95
N LEU A 271 21.99 12.38 5.21
CA LEU A 271 21.28 11.43 4.35
C LEU A 271 20.98 12.02 2.98
N LYS A 272 20.46 13.26 2.94
CA LYS A 272 20.22 13.97 1.69
C LYS A 272 21.51 14.17 0.89
N ALA A 273 22.61 14.54 1.55
CA ALA A 273 23.90 14.69 0.89
C ALA A 273 24.44 13.36 0.32
N LEU A 274 24.24 12.25 1.05
CA LEU A 274 24.59 10.92 0.55
C LEU A 274 23.74 10.54 -0.66
N LEU A 275 22.43 10.76 -0.60
CA LEU A 275 21.50 10.51 -1.69
C LEU A 275 21.89 11.29 -2.96
N ASP A 276 22.14 12.59 -2.81
CA ASP A 276 22.60 13.44 -3.92
C ASP A 276 23.91 12.90 -4.53
N GLY A 277 24.87 12.49 -3.68
CA GLY A 277 26.13 11.88 -4.13
C GLY A 277 25.97 10.55 -4.86
N LEU A 278 25.00 9.70 -4.45
CA LEU A 278 24.68 8.43 -5.11
C LEU A 278 23.97 8.67 -6.46
N VAL A 279 23.08 9.65 -6.53
CA VAL A 279 22.43 10.07 -7.79
C VAL A 279 23.48 10.59 -8.77
N GLU A 280 24.40 11.45 -8.33
CA GLU A 280 25.51 11.95 -9.16
C GLU A 280 26.45 10.82 -9.63
N ALA A 281 26.63 9.78 -8.82
CA ALA A 281 27.42 8.59 -9.17
C ALA A 281 26.70 7.64 -10.15
N GLY A 282 25.43 7.88 -10.49
CA GLY A 282 24.65 7.05 -11.42
C GLY A 282 24.10 5.76 -10.81
N VAL A 283 23.98 5.68 -9.48
CA VAL A 283 23.50 4.48 -8.78
C VAL A 283 22.08 4.11 -9.19
N VAL A 284 21.20 5.12 -9.36
CA VAL A 284 19.79 4.96 -9.74
C VAL A 284 19.63 4.10 -11.01
N ASP A 285 20.37 4.41 -12.07
CA ASP A 285 20.32 3.65 -13.34
C ASP A 285 20.90 2.23 -13.18
N LEU A 286 21.94 2.08 -12.35
CA LEU A 286 22.63 0.81 -12.12
C LEU A 286 21.80 -0.17 -11.30
N VAL A 287 21.02 0.32 -10.34
CA VAL A 287 20.08 -0.48 -9.52
C VAL A 287 18.97 -1.06 -10.40
N VAL A 288 18.38 -0.25 -11.29
CA VAL A 288 17.38 -0.74 -12.26
C VAL A 288 17.98 -1.79 -13.20
N ALA A 289 19.22 -1.59 -13.64
CA ALA A 289 19.91 -2.57 -14.47
C ALA A 289 20.12 -3.92 -13.76
N GLN A 290 20.19 -3.96 -12.41
CA GLN A 290 20.30 -5.22 -11.67
C GLN A 290 19.02 -6.05 -11.72
N LEU A 291 17.84 -5.42 -11.79
CA LEU A 291 16.56 -6.16 -11.86
C LEU A 291 16.50 -7.13 -13.04
N GLN A 292 17.20 -6.82 -14.14
CA GLN A 292 17.26 -7.69 -15.33
C GLN A 292 18.34 -8.78 -15.26
N ARG A 293 19.27 -8.67 -14.29
CA ARG A 293 20.41 -9.59 -14.14
C ARG A 293 20.14 -10.70 -13.14
N LEU A 294 19.34 -10.42 -12.11
CA LEU A 294 19.05 -11.34 -11.01
C LEU A 294 18.18 -12.52 -11.47
N ASN A 295 18.54 -13.71 -11.04
CA ASN A 295 17.84 -14.96 -11.32
C ASN A 295 17.27 -15.56 -10.03
N GLU A 296 15.96 -15.41 -9.84
CA GLU A 296 15.27 -15.90 -8.65
C GLU A 296 15.24 -17.44 -8.50
N GLU A 297 15.74 -18.21 -9.48
CA GLU A 297 15.99 -19.64 -9.30
C GLU A 297 17.11 -19.92 -8.30
N ASP A 298 18.02 -18.96 -8.11
CA ASP A 298 18.97 -18.94 -7.02
C ASP A 298 18.38 -18.22 -5.79
N GLU A 299 18.53 -18.84 -4.61
CA GLU A 299 17.97 -18.31 -3.37
C GLU A 299 18.64 -17.00 -2.93
N GLY A 300 19.96 -16.87 -3.12
CA GLY A 300 20.70 -15.66 -2.79
C GLY A 300 20.32 -14.51 -3.71
N GLU A 301 20.22 -14.77 -5.02
CA GLU A 301 19.77 -13.75 -5.99
C GLU A 301 18.30 -13.38 -5.82
N ARG A 302 17.44 -14.32 -5.38
CA ARG A 302 16.04 -14.04 -5.02
C ARG A 302 15.92 -13.05 -3.87
N THR A 303 16.74 -13.24 -2.82
CA THR A 303 16.85 -12.29 -1.71
C THR A 303 17.45 -10.96 -2.17
N GLY A 304 18.45 -11.01 -3.06
CA GLY A 304 19.00 -9.81 -3.70
C GLY A 304 17.96 -8.98 -4.46
N LEU A 305 17.00 -9.63 -5.13
CA LEU A 305 15.90 -8.92 -5.79
C LEU A 305 14.97 -8.21 -4.78
N PHE A 306 14.70 -8.85 -3.64
CA PHE A 306 13.92 -8.25 -2.56
C PHE A 306 14.58 -6.95 -2.07
N HIS A 307 15.86 -7.01 -1.72
CA HIS A 307 16.66 -5.84 -1.33
C HIS A 307 16.80 -4.81 -2.45
N THR A 308 16.78 -5.22 -3.71
CA THR A 308 16.80 -4.28 -4.85
C THR A 308 15.50 -3.47 -4.91
N LEU A 309 14.35 -4.10 -4.66
CA LEU A 309 13.07 -3.40 -4.58
C LEU A 309 13.02 -2.49 -3.35
N GLY A 310 13.52 -2.95 -2.19
CA GLY A 310 13.61 -2.13 -0.97
C GLY A 310 14.51 -0.91 -1.13
N LEU A 311 15.67 -1.05 -1.76
CA LEU A 311 16.50 0.10 -2.10
C LEU A 311 15.76 1.10 -3.03
N ILE A 312 15.02 0.62 -4.04
CA ILE A 312 14.24 1.50 -4.92
C ILE A 312 13.13 2.21 -4.12
N GLU A 313 12.47 1.52 -3.20
CA GLU A 313 11.46 2.10 -2.32
C GLU A 313 12.06 3.21 -1.48
N ASN A 314 13.17 2.94 -0.77
CA ASN A 314 13.89 3.90 0.05
C ASN A 314 14.28 5.15 -0.76
N LEU A 315 14.80 4.97 -1.98
CA LEU A 315 15.15 6.08 -2.88
C LEU A 315 13.92 6.95 -3.23
N VAL A 316 12.79 6.33 -3.54
CA VAL A 316 11.55 7.04 -3.91
C VAL A 316 10.90 7.71 -2.69
N THR A 317 10.91 7.05 -1.53
CA THR A 317 10.36 7.58 -0.28
C THR A 317 11.17 8.79 0.21
N LEU A 318 12.50 8.72 0.16
CA LEU A 318 13.37 9.84 0.54
C LEU A 318 13.30 11.02 -0.44
N SER A 319 13.18 10.74 -1.74
CA SER A 319 13.11 11.76 -2.79
C SER A 319 12.26 11.29 -3.97
N PRO A 320 10.94 11.58 -3.96
CA PRO A 320 10.02 11.17 -5.02
C PRO A 320 10.46 11.52 -6.45
N PRO A 321 11.11 12.67 -6.73
CA PRO A 321 11.59 13.00 -8.07
C PRO A 321 12.55 11.97 -8.69
N ILE A 322 13.24 11.15 -7.87
CA ILE A 322 14.11 10.05 -8.34
C ILE A 322 13.33 8.98 -9.11
N ALA A 323 12.00 8.91 -8.95
CA ALA A 323 11.17 8.01 -9.73
C ALA A 323 11.10 8.38 -11.24
N SER A 324 11.42 9.63 -11.62
CA SER A 324 11.26 10.09 -13.00
C SER A 324 12.10 9.28 -14.03
N PRO A 325 13.40 9.00 -13.79
CA PRO A 325 14.17 8.03 -14.58
C PRO A 325 13.54 6.64 -14.67
N PHE A 326 13.00 6.11 -13.57
CA PHE A 326 12.39 4.77 -13.52
C PHE A 326 11.13 4.68 -14.40
N LEU A 327 10.37 5.76 -14.46
CA LEU A 327 9.09 5.84 -15.17
C LEU A 327 9.25 6.16 -16.66
N SER A 328 10.46 6.58 -17.08
CA SER A 328 10.79 6.88 -18.48
C SER A 328 10.44 5.70 -19.40
N PRO A 329 9.97 5.95 -20.64
CA PRO A 329 9.70 4.89 -21.63
C PRO A 329 10.90 4.00 -21.97
N LYS A 330 12.12 4.47 -21.70
CA LYS A 330 13.36 3.70 -21.94
C LYS A 330 13.70 2.76 -20.80
N SER A 331 13.15 2.98 -19.62
CA SER A 331 13.40 2.18 -18.44
C SER A 331 12.60 0.88 -18.51
N PRO A 332 13.24 -0.28 -18.24
CA PRO A 332 12.55 -1.57 -18.20
C PRO A 332 11.76 -1.78 -16.91
N PHE A 333 11.77 -0.82 -15.98
CA PHE A 333 11.24 -0.98 -14.62
C PHE A 333 9.74 -1.33 -14.61
N LEU A 334 8.88 -0.55 -15.28
CA LEU A 334 7.45 -0.85 -15.31
C LEU A 334 7.13 -2.17 -16.00
N SER A 335 7.81 -2.48 -17.11
CA SER A 335 7.65 -3.77 -17.79
C SER A 335 8.05 -4.94 -16.87
N PHE A 336 9.15 -4.79 -16.13
CA PHE A 336 9.61 -5.80 -15.17
C PHE A 336 8.56 -6.06 -14.09
N LEU A 337 7.98 -5.01 -13.49
CA LEU A 337 6.95 -5.16 -12.47
C LEU A 337 5.73 -5.91 -13.03
N VAL A 338 5.16 -5.46 -14.15
CA VAL A 338 3.97 -6.10 -14.74
C VAL A 338 4.23 -7.55 -15.17
N GLU A 339 5.40 -7.82 -15.74
CA GLU A 339 5.82 -9.18 -16.07
C GLU A 339 5.93 -10.05 -14.82
N ARG A 340 6.50 -9.53 -13.72
CA ARG A 340 6.61 -10.25 -12.44
C ARG A 340 5.26 -10.57 -11.83
N LEU A 341 4.33 -9.60 -11.80
CA LEU A 341 2.95 -9.80 -11.31
C LEU A 341 2.23 -10.94 -12.04
N SER A 342 2.53 -11.10 -13.33
CA SER A 342 1.91 -12.08 -14.22
C SER A 342 2.46 -13.51 -14.05
N GLN A 343 3.50 -13.72 -13.23
CA GLN A 343 4.14 -15.03 -13.03
C GLN A 343 3.43 -15.90 -11.96
N ASP A 344 2.14 -16.19 -12.16
CA ASP A 344 1.27 -16.92 -11.23
C ASP A 344 1.54 -18.45 -11.12
N LYS A 345 2.53 -18.97 -11.86
CA LYS A 345 2.87 -20.40 -11.92
C LYS A 345 4.14 -20.79 -11.18
N ARG A 346 4.81 -19.82 -10.54
CA ARG A 346 6.01 -20.09 -9.75
C ARG A 346 5.63 -20.68 -8.38
N PRO A 347 6.57 -21.35 -7.68
CA PRO A 347 6.33 -21.83 -6.31
C PRO A 347 5.94 -20.68 -5.38
N ALA A 348 5.15 -20.96 -4.33
CA ALA A 348 4.68 -19.93 -3.40
C ALA A 348 5.81 -19.16 -2.71
N GLU A 349 6.98 -19.76 -2.54
CA GLU A 349 8.19 -19.09 -2.03
C GLU A 349 8.66 -17.91 -2.90
N TYR A 350 8.17 -17.81 -4.14
CA TYR A 350 8.46 -16.73 -5.07
C TYR A 350 7.39 -15.64 -5.01
N ASP A 351 6.33 -15.83 -4.23
CA ASP A 351 5.23 -14.87 -4.17
C ASP A 351 5.64 -13.60 -3.41
N GLN A 352 6.63 -13.64 -2.50
CA GLN A 352 7.07 -12.43 -1.78
C GLN A 352 7.56 -11.32 -2.73
N ASN A 353 8.52 -11.63 -3.62
CA ASN A 353 8.98 -10.66 -4.63
C ASN A 353 7.88 -10.25 -5.61
N ARG A 354 6.89 -11.12 -5.85
CA ARG A 354 5.72 -10.81 -6.69
C ARG A 354 4.76 -9.86 -5.98
N TYR A 355 4.57 -10.02 -4.68
CA TYR A 355 3.76 -9.14 -3.84
C TYR A 355 4.42 -7.78 -3.71
N TYR A 356 5.73 -7.77 -3.47
CA TYR A 356 6.51 -6.55 -3.41
C TYR A 356 6.51 -5.81 -4.75
N ALA A 357 6.59 -6.53 -5.89
CA ALA A 357 6.44 -5.90 -7.19
C ALA A 357 5.06 -5.23 -7.40
N ALA A 358 3.99 -5.74 -6.78
CA ALA A 358 2.66 -5.13 -6.89
C ALA A 358 2.55 -3.87 -6.04
N GLU A 359 3.11 -3.90 -4.83
CA GLU A 359 3.25 -2.72 -3.98
C GLU A 359 4.08 -1.63 -4.66
N MET A 360 5.25 -1.99 -5.18
CA MET A 360 6.10 -1.06 -5.94
C MET A 360 5.38 -0.46 -7.14
N LEU A 361 4.60 -1.26 -7.89
CA LEU A 361 3.80 -0.78 -9.01
C LEU A 361 2.72 0.21 -8.56
N ALA A 362 2.03 -0.08 -7.45
CA ALA A 362 1.02 0.80 -6.88
C ALA A 362 1.66 2.11 -6.40
N LEU A 363 2.78 2.03 -5.67
CA LEU A 363 3.55 3.16 -5.15
C LEU A 363 3.93 4.12 -6.28
N VAL A 364 4.68 3.65 -7.29
CA VAL A 364 5.18 4.56 -8.34
C VAL A 364 4.09 5.14 -9.24
N LEU A 365 2.98 4.42 -9.43
CA LEU A 365 1.83 4.93 -10.19
C LEU A 365 0.95 5.87 -9.37
N SER A 366 1.02 5.82 -8.03
CA SER A 366 0.27 6.72 -7.13
C SER A 366 0.98 8.05 -6.89
N LEU A 367 2.27 8.17 -7.25
CA LEU A 367 3.06 9.38 -7.03
C LEU A 367 2.38 10.64 -7.64
N PRO A 368 2.51 11.81 -6.98
CA PRO A 368 1.89 13.04 -7.45
C PRO A 368 2.58 13.52 -8.74
N PRO A 369 1.82 13.71 -9.85
CA PRO A 369 2.39 14.11 -11.13
C PRO A 369 2.95 15.54 -11.13
N GLU A 370 2.62 16.37 -10.13
CA GLU A 370 3.19 17.71 -9.94
C GLU A 370 4.62 17.66 -9.40
N LEU A 371 4.99 16.56 -8.73
CA LEU A 371 6.31 16.36 -8.12
C LEU A 371 7.23 15.47 -8.95
N VAL A 372 6.65 14.52 -9.69
CA VAL A 372 7.39 13.47 -10.40
C VAL A 372 7.05 13.47 -11.89
N ASP A 373 8.06 13.77 -12.70
CA ASP A 373 7.94 13.81 -14.15
C ASP A 373 7.68 12.39 -14.70
N GLY A 374 6.80 12.30 -15.70
CA GLY A 374 6.53 11.04 -16.40
C GLY A 374 5.53 10.10 -15.73
N VAL A 375 5.02 10.40 -14.52
CA VAL A 375 3.97 9.56 -13.87
C VAL A 375 2.71 9.43 -14.73
N ASN A 376 2.20 10.54 -15.27
CA ASN A 376 1.03 10.48 -16.15
C ASN A 376 1.33 9.74 -17.45
N GLU A 377 2.55 9.86 -17.99
CA GLU A 377 2.97 9.06 -19.15
C GLU A 377 3.01 7.57 -18.81
N ALA A 378 3.60 7.19 -17.66
CA ALA A 378 3.62 5.82 -17.15
C ALA A 378 2.21 5.23 -16.98
N ARG A 379 1.28 5.98 -16.38
CA ARG A 379 -0.13 5.58 -16.25
C ARG A 379 -0.77 5.31 -17.62
N GLN A 380 -0.48 6.15 -18.62
CA GLN A 380 -0.98 5.96 -19.99
C GLN A 380 -0.32 4.78 -20.70
N ARG A 381 0.99 4.54 -20.45
CA ARG A 381 1.71 3.38 -21.01
C ARG A 381 1.11 2.05 -20.57
N VAL A 382 0.59 1.95 -19.35
CA VAL A 382 -0.16 0.77 -18.88
C VAL A 382 -1.31 0.43 -19.84
N GLY A 383 -1.99 1.44 -20.39
CA GLY A 383 -3.02 1.27 -21.42
C GLY A 383 -2.46 0.88 -22.79
N THR A 384 -1.41 1.56 -23.27
CA THR A 384 -0.89 1.37 -24.64
C THR A 384 -0.02 0.13 -24.81
N GLU A 385 0.62 -0.36 -23.75
CA GLU A 385 1.53 -1.52 -23.79
C GLU A 385 0.80 -2.85 -23.48
N GLY A 386 -0.53 -2.83 -23.34
CA GLY A 386 -1.34 -4.02 -23.08
C GLY A 386 -1.27 -4.53 -21.64
N TRP A 387 -0.70 -3.76 -20.72
CA TRP A 387 -0.56 -4.14 -19.32
C TRP A 387 -1.89 -4.13 -18.58
N VAL A 388 -2.90 -3.38 -19.02
CA VAL A 388 -4.27 -3.48 -18.47
C VAL A 388 -4.81 -4.92 -18.53
N ASP A 389 -4.64 -5.62 -19.66
CA ASP A 389 -5.08 -7.01 -19.80
C ASP A 389 -4.30 -7.96 -18.88
N ALA A 390 -3.00 -7.69 -18.67
CA ALA A 390 -2.19 -8.44 -17.71
C ALA A 390 -2.71 -8.26 -16.27
N LEU A 391 -2.96 -7.02 -15.84
CA LEU A 391 -3.50 -6.73 -14.50
C LEU A 391 -4.91 -7.32 -14.31
N LEU A 392 -5.78 -7.23 -15.33
CA LEU A 392 -7.10 -7.86 -15.31
C LEU A 392 -7.01 -9.38 -15.15
N LYS A 393 -6.07 -10.04 -15.83
CA LYS A 393 -5.83 -11.49 -15.67
C LYS A 393 -5.38 -11.83 -14.25
N VAL A 394 -4.47 -11.05 -13.66
CA VAL A 394 -3.99 -11.23 -12.28
C VAL A 394 -5.16 -11.18 -11.30
N VAL A 395 -6.00 -10.14 -11.36
CA VAL A 395 -7.14 -10.03 -10.42
C VAL A 395 -8.28 -11.01 -10.74
N SER A 396 -8.33 -11.58 -11.95
CA SER A 396 -9.44 -12.43 -12.38
C SER A 396 -9.63 -13.70 -11.54
N VAL A 397 -8.60 -14.12 -10.80
CA VAL A 397 -8.66 -15.27 -9.88
C VAL A 397 -9.64 -14.99 -8.73
N TYR A 398 -9.70 -13.75 -8.24
CA TYR A 398 -10.51 -13.36 -7.09
C TYR A 398 -12.02 -13.27 -7.38
N ARG A 399 -12.43 -13.41 -8.65
CA ARG A 399 -13.86 -13.57 -9.00
C ARG A 399 -14.45 -14.90 -8.52
N LYS A 400 -13.61 -15.89 -8.20
CA LYS A 400 -14.03 -17.25 -7.82
C LYS A 400 -13.68 -17.64 -6.38
N ARG A 401 -12.65 -17.04 -5.80
CA ARG A 401 -12.18 -17.32 -4.43
C ARG A 401 -11.75 -16.05 -3.73
N ASP A 402 -11.71 -16.09 -2.41
CA ASP A 402 -11.03 -15.08 -1.62
C ASP A 402 -9.50 -15.32 -1.64
N PRO A 403 -8.69 -14.28 -1.40
CA PRO A 403 -7.28 -14.43 -1.00
C PRO A 403 -7.15 -15.34 0.23
N HIS A 404 -6.03 -16.07 0.35
CA HIS A 404 -5.80 -17.06 1.41
C HIS A 404 -5.00 -16.51 2.61
N SER A 405 -4.16 -15.51 2.41
CA SER A 405 -3.30 -14.90 3.44
C SER A 405 -3.47 -13.38 3.46
N ALA A 406 -2.97 -12.73 4.53
CA ALA A 406 -2.91 -11.27 4.60
C ALA A 406 -2.10 -10.68 3.44
N ASP A 407 -0.94 -11.26 3.15
CA ASP A 407 -0.08 -10.81 2.04
C ASP A 407 -0.78 -10.96 0.67
N GLU A 408 -1.59 -12.01 0.45
CA GLU A 408 -2.37 -12.14 -0.79
C GLU A 408 -3.52 -11.11 -0.85
N ILE A 409 -4.08 -10.69 0.30
CA ILE A 409 -5.04 -9.59 0.37
C ILE A 409 -4.35 -8.30 -0.07
N GLU A 410 -3.23 -7.94 0.54
CA GLU A 410 -2.46 -6.73 0.18
C GLU A 410 -2.03 -6.74 -1.28
N PHE A 411 -1.53 -7.87 -1.78
CA PHE A 411 -1.23 -8.05 -3.20
C PHE A 411 -2.45 -7.77 -4.09
N MET A 412 -3.61 -8.33 -3.77
CA MET A 412 -4.85 -8.06 -4.52
C MET A 412 -5.19 -6.56 -4.49
N GLU A 413 -5.10 -5.92 -3.33
CA GLU A 413 -5.42 -4.51 -3.14
C GLU A 413 -4.45 -3.60 -3.92
N ASN A 414 -3.15 -3.86 -3.86
CA ASN A 414 -2.12 -3.13 -4.60
C ASN A 414 -2.34 -3.20 -6.12
N VAL A 415 -2.73 -4.36 -6.66
CA VAL A 415 -3.05 -4.48 -8.09
C VAL A 415 -4.29 -3.64 -8.46
N PHE A 416 -5.32 -3.62 -7.60
CA PHE A 416 -6.48 -2.76 -7.82
C PHE A 416 -6.13 -1.27 -7.70
N ASP A 417 -5.31 -0.87 -6.74
CA ASP A 417 -4.93 0.52 -6.52
C ASP A 417 -4.01 1.05 -7.64
N ALA A 418 -3.11 0.22 -8.16
CA ALA A 418 -2.36 0.51 -9.39
C ALA A 418 -3.30 0.75 -10.58
N LEU A 419 -4.32 -0.11 -10.76
CA LEU A 419 -5.29 0.04 -11.84
C LEU A 419 -6.17 1.30 -11.66
N CYS A 420 -6.60 1.62 -10.43
CA CYS A 420 -7.35 2.84 -10.13
C CYS A 420 -6.54 4.11 -10.44
N SER A 421 -5.25 4.12 -10.09
CA SER A 421 -4.32 5.21 -10.42
C SER A 421 -4.21 5.42 -11.93
N CYS A 422 -4.17 4.34 -12.72
CA CYS A 422 -4.17 4.42 -14.18
C CYS A 422 -5.51 4.88 -14.77
N LEU A 423 -6.64 4.44 -14.23
CA LEU A 423 -7.97 4.82 -14.72
C LEU A 423 -8.30 6.29 -14.44
N SER A 424 -7.68 6.87 -13.43
CA SER A 424 -7.87 8.29 -13.03
C SER A 424 -6.89 9.25 -13.72
N SER A 425 -6.06 8.74 -14.62
CA SER A 425 -5.02 9.58 -15.25
C SER A 425 -5.63 10.62 -16.21
N PRO A 426 -5.05 11.83 -16.29
CA PRO A 426 -5.50 12.82 -17.26
C PRO A 426 -5.15 12.38 -18.69
N ILE A 427 -5.95 12.84 -19.66
CA ILE A 427 -5.68 12.63 -21.08
C ILE A 427 -4.43 13.46 -21.47
N PRO A 428 -3.49 12.90 -22.25
CA PRO A 428 -2.31 13.65 -22.71
C PRO A 428 -2.69 14.94 -23.48
N ALA A 429 -2.07 16.07 -23.14
CA ALA A 429 -2.32 17.37 -23.78
C ALA A 429 -2.08 17.38 -25.32
N ALA A 430 -1.20 16.50 -25.81
CA ALA A 430 -0.97 16.30 -27.25
C ALA A 430 -2.20 15.72 -27.98
N ALA A 431 -3.03 14.93 -27.28
CA ALA A 431 -4.28 14.41 -27.81
C ALA A 431 -5.41 15.45 -27.71
N ALA A 432 -5.43 16.28 -26.64
CA ALA A 432 -6.43 17.34 -26.46
C ALA A 432 -6.30 18.50 -27.48
N SER A 433 -5.09 18.76 -28.01
CA SER A 433 -4.80 19.88 -28.91
C SER A 433 -4.90 19.55 -30.41
N SER A 434 -5.27 18.32 -30.79
CA SER A 434 -5.40 17.97 -32.21
C SER A 434 -6.59 18.71 -32.82
N LYS A 435 -6.33 19.81 -33.55
CA LYS A 435 -7.32 20.43 -34.44
C LYS A 435 -7.93 19.32 -35.32
N PRO A 436 -9.27 19.27 -35.48
CA PRO A 436 -9.89 18.32 -36.39
C PRO A 436 -9.49 18.70 -37.81
N SER A 437 -8.38 18.15 -38.30
CA SER A 437 -8.04 18.23 -39.71
C SER A 437 -9.07 17.41 -40.48
N SER A 438 -9.53 17.95 -41.59
CA SER A 438 -10.65 17.48 -42.40
C SER A 438 -10.42 16.08 -43.00
N SER A 439 -10.57 15.02 -42.20
CA SER A 439 -11.09 13.70 -42.56
C SER A 439 -11.01 12.82 -41.29
N ALA A 440 -12.17 12.45 -40.73
CA ALA A 440 -12.33 11.45 -39.66
C ALA A 440 -11.17 11.40 -38.64
N ALA A 441 -10.99 12.48 -37.87
CA ALA A 441 -10.08 12.47 -36.73
C ALA A 441 -10.69 11.60 -35.62
N THR A 442 -10.04 10.49 -35.28
CA THR A 442 -10.37 9.67 -34.12
C THR A 442 -10.29 10.56 -32.87
N PRO A 443 -11.32 10.58 -32.00
CA PRO A 443 -11.27 11.34 -30.75
C PRO A 443 -10.01 11.01 -29.95
N ALA A 444 -9.49 11.96 -29.19
CA ALA A 444 -8.50 11.67 -28.16
C ALA A 444 -9.14 10.72 -27.14
N HIS A 445 -8.70 9.47 -27.11
CA HIS A 445 -9.26 8.45 -26.23
C HIS A 445 -8.32 8.22 -25.05
N HIS A 446 -8.87 8.06 -23.85
CA HIS A 446 -8.11 7.60 -22.70
C HIS A 446 -7.63 6.16 -22.91
N ALA A 447 -6.32 5.95 -23.02
CA ALA A 447 -5.74 4.66 -23.42
C ALA A 447 -6.10 3.54 -22.43
N VAL A 448 -5.99 3.81 -21.13
CA VAL A 448 -6.33 2.83 -20.07
C VAL A 448 -7.81 2.45 -20.08
N LYS A 449 -8.73 3.43 -20.10
CA LYS A 449 -10.18 3.15 -20.16
C LYS A 449 -10.58 2.39 -21.42
N SER A 450 -9.94 2.69 -22.56
CA SER A 450 -10.15 1.97 -23.82
C SER A 450 -9.66 0.51 -23.71
N ALA A 451 -8.44 0.30 -23.21
CA ALA A 451 -7.89 -1.05 -22.99
C ALA A 451 -8.70 -1.84 -21.95
N PHE A 452 -9.21 -1.17 -20.91
CA PHE A 452 -10.06 -1.77 -19.88
C PHE A 452 -11.41 -2.23 -20.46
N LEU A 453 -11.97 -1.45 -21.38
CA LEU A 453 -13.17 -1.83 -22.13
C LEU A 453 -12.92 -3.03 -23.03
N GLU A 454 -11.82 -3.01 -23.80
CA GLU A 454 -11.44 -4.10 -24.70
C GLU A 454 -11.11 -5.40 -23.96
N GLY A 455 -10.51 -5.30 -22.77
CA GLY A 455 -10.14 -6.42 -21.90
C GLY A 455 -11.28 -7.02 -21.09
N GLU A 456 -12.55 -6.68 -21.39
CA GLU A 456 -13.74 -7.13 -20.64
C GLU A 456 -13.65 -6.81 -19.12
N GLY A 457 -13.01 -5.69 -18.77
CA GLY A 457 -12.80 -5.29 -17.38
C GLY A 457 -14.12 -5.05 -16.64
N VAL A 458 -15.09 -4.41 -17.30
CA VAL A 458 -16.42 -4.16 -16.73
C VAL A 458 -17.14 -5.47 -16.39
N GLU A 459 -17.11 -6.43 -17.31
CA GLU A 459 -17.71 -7.76 -17.14
C GLU A 459 -17.07 -8.50 -15.96
N LEU A 460 -15.74 -8.46 -15.88
CA LEU A 460 -15.00 -9.08 -14.78
C LEU A 460 -15.40 -8.50 -13.42
N LEU A 461 -15.43 -7.17 -13.30
CA LEU A 461 -15.79 -6.52 -12.04
C LEU A 461 -17.26 -6.78 -11.68
N VAL A 462 -18.17 -6.77 -12.65
CA VAL A 462 -19.57 -7.16 -12.41
C VAL A 462 -19.70 -8.61 -11.92
N LEU A 463 -18.84 -9.53 -12.39
CA LEU A 463 -18.79 -10.89 -11.85
C LEU A 463 -18.30 -10.91 -10.39
N MET A 464 -17.29 -10.11 -10.04
CA MET A 464 -16.80 -9.98 -8.66
C MET A 464 -17.88 -9.41 -7.72
N LEU A 465 -18.63 -8.40 -8.18
CA LEU A 465 -19.77 -7.85 -7.45
C LEU A 465 -20.83 -8.93 -7.15
N LYS A 466 -21.07 -9.85 -8.09
CA LYS A 466 -22.01 -10.97 -7.93
C LYS A 466 -21.46 -12.08 -7.01
N ALA A 467 -20.15 -12.32 -7.05
CA ALA A 467 -19.48 -13.41 -6.31
C ALA A 467 -19.49 -13.19 -4.80
N LYS A 468 -19.52 -11.93 -4.36
CA LYS A 468 -19.62 -11.54 -2.94
C LYS A 468 -18.38 -11.83 -2.09
N ASN A 469 -17.22 -11.97 -2.73
CA ASN A 469 -15.89 -12.15 -2.16
C ASN A 469 -15.31 -10.84 -1.58
N LEU A 470 -14.15 -10.91 -0.92
CA LEU A 470 -13.37 -9.76 -0.42
C LEU A 470 -13.02 -8.77 -1.53
N SER A 471 -12.84 -9.24 -2.76
CA SER A 471 -12.59 -8.40 -3.94
C SER A 471 -13.76 -7.51 -4.33
N ARG A 472 -14.93 -7.61 -3.67
CA ARG A 472 -16.12 -6.82 -4.01
C ARG A 472 -15.86 -5.33 -3.82
N SER A 473 -15.38 -4.90 -2.66
CA SER A 473 -15.21 -3.47 -2.35
C SER A 473 -14.22 -2.82 -3.31
N ARG A 474 -13.09 -3.50 -3.59
CA ARG A 474 -12.12 -3.07 -4.59
C ARG A 474 -12.72 -3.02 -6.00
N ALA A 475 -13.55 -3.99 -6.38
CA ALA A 475 -14.26 -3.94 -7.67
C ALA A 475 -15.26 -2.78 -7.78
N ILE A 476 -15.91 -2.36 -6.68
CA ILE A 476 -16.78 -1.16 -6.65
C ILE A 476 -15.91 0.09 -6.88
N LYS A 477 -14.83 0.25 -6.12
CA LYS A 477 -13.88 1.37 -6.26
C LYS A 477 -13.34 1.47 -7.69
N THR A 478 -12.85 0.36 -8.27
CA THR A 478 -12.32 0.38 -9.64
C THR A 478 -13.38 0.71 -10.69
N LEU A 479 -14.64 0.28 -10.50
CA LEU A 479 -15.74 0.67 -11.39
C LEU A 479 -16.03 2.18 -11.30
N ASP A 480 -15.98 2.77 -10.11
CA ASP A 480 -16.13 4.22 -9.94
C ASP A 480 -15.11 4.98 -10.82
N HIS A 481 -13.82 4.72 -10.63
CA HIS A 481 -12.75 5.34 -11.44
C HIS A 481 -12.88 5.08 -12.95
N ALA A 482 -13.31 3.87 -13.34
CA ALA A 482 -13.49 3.51 -14.74
C ALA A 482 -14.64 4.29 -15.41
N LEU A 483 -15.76 4.47 -14.70
CA LEU A 483 -17.00 5.07 -15.22
C LEU A 483 -17.01 6.60 -15.18
N GLN A 484 -16.11 7.20 -14.40
CA GLN A 484 -16.01 8.65 -14.23
C GLN A 484 -15.62 9.38 -15.53
N GLY A 485 -16.11 10.61 -15.69
CA GLY A 485 -15.71 11.54 -16.75
C GLY A 485 -16.27 11.20 -18.15
N ARG A 486 -15.94 12.05 -19.13
CA ARG A 486 -16.40 11.90 -20.53
C ARG A 486 -15.92 10.59 -21.15
N GLU A 487 -14.67 10.25 -20.89
CA GLU A 487 -14.02 9.03 -21.39
C GLU A 487 -14.59 7.74 -20.76
N GLY A 488 -15.29 7.86 -19.63
CA GLY A 488 -16.02 6.75 -19.00
C GLY A 488 -17.36 6.42 -19.65
N ALA A 489 -17.88 7.27 -20.54
CA ALA A 489 -19.21 7.08 -21.13
C ALA A 489 -19.41 5.72 -21.85
N PRO A 490 -18.46 5.22 -22.68
CA PRO A 490 -18.59 3.90 -23.28
C PRO A 490 -18.63 2.77 -22.24
N LEU A 491 -17.89 2.92 -21.14
CA LEU A 491 -17.87 1.96 -20.03
C LEU A 491 -19.21 1.99 -19.27
N CYS A 492 -19.86 3.15 -19.13
CA CYS A 492 -21.20 3.28 -18.55
C CYS A 492 -22.24 2.48 -19.33
N GLU A 493 -22.24 2.58 -20.67
CA GLU A 493 -23.14 1.79 -21.51
C GLU A 493 -22.92 0.30 -21.30
N ARG A 494 -21.64 -0.13 -21.30
CA ARG A 494 -21.25 -1.53 -21.13
C ARG A 494 -21.57 -2.08 -19.77
N PHE A 495 -21.45 -1.27 -18.72
CA PHE A 495 -21.87 -1.63 -17.38
C PHE A 495 -23.37 -1.99 -17.33
N VAL A 496 -24.21 -1.21 -18.01
CA VAL A 496 -25.66 -1.48 -18.09
C VAL A 496 -25.95 -2.73 -18.93
N GLU A 497 -25.25 -2.92 -20.06
CA GLU A 497 -25.38 -4.11 -20.91
C GLU A 497 -24.99 -5.40 -20.18
N SER A 498 -23.93 -5.35 -19.37
CA SER A 498 -23.39 -6.50 -18.62
C SER A 498 -24.17 -6.80 -17.33
N LEU A 499 -25.40 -6.29 -17.20
CA LEU A 499 -26.30 -6.45 -16.06
C LEU A 499 -25.71 -5.87 -14.74
N GLY A 500 -24.89 -4.83 -14.84
CA GLY A 500 -24.30 -4.11 -13.71
C GLY A 500 -25.37 -3.54 -12.79
N LEU A 501 -26.40 -2.87 -13.34
CA LEU A 501 -27.49 -2.25 -12.57
C LEU A 501 -28.16 -3.21 -11.57
N LYS A 502 -28.48 -4.44 -12.00
CA LYS A 502 -29.13 -5.42 -11.11
C LYS A 502 -28.25 -5.74 -9.90
N THR A 503 -26.94 -5.82 -10.12
CA THR A 503 -25.97 -6.19 -9.09
C THR A 503 -25.70 -5.02 -8.16
N LEU A 504 -25.42 -3.84 -8.72
CA LEU A 504 -25.18 -2.60 -7.99
C LEU A 504 -26.36 -2.24 -7.08
N PHE A 505 -27.59 -2.21 -7.62
CA PHE A 505 -28.77 -1.89 -6.82
C PHE A 505 -29.14 -2.98 -5.79
N SER A 506 -28.62 -4.20 -5.93
CA SER A 506 -28.72 -5.18 -4.85
C SER A 506 -27.80 -4.82 -3.67
N ILE A 507 -26.62 -4.25 -3.95
CA ILE A 507 -25.65 -3.81 -2.93
C ILE A 507 -26.14 -2.50 -2.30
N PHE A 508 -26.60 -1.54 -3.11
CA PHE A 508 -27.19 -0.27 -2.67
C PHE A 508 -28.33 -0.46 -1.63
N MET A 509 -29.18 -1.47 -1.83
CA MET A 509 -30.28 -1.81 -0.91
C MET A 509 -29.83 -2.60 0.33
N GLY A 510 -28.53 -2.84 0.53
CA GLY A 510 -28.00 -3.68 1.61
C GLY A 510 -28.44 -5.16 1.53
N ARG A 511 -28.97 -5.62 0.38
CA ARG A 511 -29.50 -6.98 0.19
C ARG A 511 -28.35 -7.99 0.14
N GLY A 512 -27.93 -8.44 1.33
CA GLY A 512 -26.84 -9.41 1.52
C GLY A 512 -26.17 -9.35 2.89
N ASP A 513 -26.28 -8.23 3.58
CA ASP A 513 -25.49 -7.95 4.80
C ASP A 513 -26.15 -8.53 6.06
N ASP A 514 -27.48 -8.69 6.05
CA ASP A 514 -28.28 -9.24 7.16
C ASP A 514 -27.93 -10.69 7.52
N LYS A 515 -27.41 -11.48 6.58
CA LYS A 515 -27.03 -12.88 6.86
C LYS A 515 -25.63 -13.00 7.48
N LYS A 516 -24.73 -12.03 7.25
CA LYS A 516 -23.35 -12.05 7.79
C LYS A 516 -23.23 -11.31 9.12
N LYS A 517 -24.03 -10.27 9.41
CA LYS A 517 -24.09 -9.63 10.75
C LYS A 517 -24.39 -10.61 11.91
N LYS A 518 -25.01 -11.76 11.62
CA LYS A 518 -25.35 -12.81 12.61
C LYS A 518 -24.24 -13.83 12.92
N LYS A 519 -23.15 -13.85 12.16
CA LYS A 519 -21.96 -14.70 12.42
C LYS A 519 -20.75 -13.78 12.36
N GLY A 520 -20.21 -13.37 13.51
CA GLY A 520 -19.21 -12.32 13.67
C GLY A 520 -17.91 -12.48 12.87
N GLY A 521 -17.97 -12.29 11.56
CA GLY A 521 -16.87 -12.17 10.61
C GLY A 521 -17.26 -11.08 9.62
N GLY A 522 -17.00 -9.84 10.00
CA GLY A 522 -17.51 -8.60 9.39
C GLY A 522 -16.82 -8.15 8.10
N ALA A 523 -16.14 -9.01 7.36
CA ALA A 523 -15.36 -8.63 6.19
C ALA A 523 -16.16 -8.67 4.87
N GLY A 524 -17.40 -8.22 4.84
CA GLY A 524 -18.17 -8.24 3.58
C GLY A 524 -19.56 -7.62 3.61
N GLY A 525 -19.80 -6.77 4.61
CA GLY A 525 -20.90 -5.82 4.60
C GLY A 525 -20.52 -4.59 3.77
N THR A 526 -21.51 -3.90 3.24
CA THR A 526 -21.30 -2.64 2.51
C THR A 526 -20.74 -1.59 3.47
N THR A 527 -19.53 -1.11 3.21
CA THR A 527 -18.87 -0.07 4.01
C THR A 527 -19.40 1.32 3.66
N HIS A 528 -19.03 2.35 4.42
CA HIS A 528 -19.35 3.74 4.05
C HIS A 528 -18.66 4.17 2.75
N GLU A 529 -17.41 3.74 2.54
CA GLU A 529 -16.68 3.95 1.28
C GLU A 529 -17.37 3.24 0.11
N ASP A 530 -17.87 2.02 0.31
CA ASP A 530 -18.64 1.32 -0.73
C ASP A 530 -19.90 2.12 -1.11
N VAL A 531 -20.59 2.73 -0.14
CA VAL A 531 -21.77 3.57 -0.41
C VAL A 531 -21.39 4.80 -1.23
N GLU A 532 -20.30 5.46 -0.88
CA GLU A 532 -19.78 6.60 -1.63
C GLU A 532 -19.47 6.24 -3.09
N HIS A 533 -18.70 5.18 -3.32
CA HIS A 533 -18.39 4.71 -4.67
C HIS A 533 -19.64 4.24 -5.44
N ILE A 534 -20.63 3.63 -4.77
CA ILE A 534 -21.91 3.29 -5.42
C ILE A 534 -22.65 4.54 -5.87
N LEU A 535 -22.71 5.58 -5.03
CA LEU A 535 -23.33 6.86 -5.38
C LEU A 535 -22.56 7.56 -6.50
N ALA A 536 -21.23 7.47 -6.51
CA ALA A 536 -20.37 8.00 -7.55
C ALA A 536 -20.63 7.28 -8.89
N ILE A 537 -20.69 5.95 -8.91
CA ILE A 537 -21.08 5.16 -10.09
C ILE A 537 -22.45 5.59 -10.61
N VAL A 538 -23.46 5.70 -9.74
CA VAL A 538 -24.82 6.11 -10.15
C VAL A 538 -24.79 7.54 -10.72
N SER A 539 -24.02 8.44 -10.11
CA SER A 539 -23.80 9.80 -10.60
C SER A 539 -23.18 9.78 -12.01
N SER A 540 -22.11 9.02 -12.24
CA SER A 540 -21.48 8.88 -13.56
C SER A 540 -22.43 8.30 -14.61
N LEU A 541 -23.30 7.36 -14.23
CA LEU A 541 -24.33 6.85 -15.14
C LEU A 541 -25.35 7.93 -15.50
N PHE A 542 -25.75 8.79 -14.55
CA PHE A 542 -26.64 9.92 -14.81
C PHE A 542 -25.96 11.06 -15.60
N THR A 543 -24.65 11.24 -15.49
CA THR A 543 -23.94 12.26 -16.26
C THR A 543 -23.68 11.79 -17.69
N SER A 544 -23.27 10.53 -17.86
CA SER A 544 -22.69 10.06 -19.12
C SER A 544 -23.68 9.33 -20.05
N LEU A 545 -24.76 8.74 -19.52
CA LEU A 545 -25.74 8.04 -20.37
C LEU A 545 -26.71 9.05 -21.03
N PRO A 546 -26.85 9.03 -22.37
CA PRO A 546 -27.76 9.95 -23.07
C PRO A 546 -29.22 9.76 -22.64
N SER A 547 -29.98 10.85 -22.50
CA SER A 547 -31.37 10.87 -21.98
C SER A 547 -32.31 9.86 -22.67
N ASP A 548 -32.31 9.82 -24.01
CA ASP A 548 -33.21 8.95 -24.79
C ASP A 548 -32.65 7.53 -25.01
N SER A 549 -31.54 7.16 -24.36
CA SER A 549 -30.88 5.88 -24.59
C SER A 549 -31.57 4.73 -23.84
N PRO A 550 -31.61 3.51 -24.41
CA PRO A 550 -32.08 2.34 -23.68
C PRO A 550 -31.36 2.08 -22.34
N PRO A 551 -30.03 2.27 -22.23
CA PRO A 551 -29.33 2.20 -20.94
C PRO A 551 -29.88 3.19 -19.90
N ARG A 552 -30.11 4.46 -20.27
CA ARG A 552 -30.67 5.49 -19.39
C ARG A 552 -32.09 5.13 -18.92
N MET A 553 -32.95 4.68 -19.82
CA MET A 553 -34.30 4.22 -19.47
C MET A 553 -34.27 3.05 -18.48
N ARG A 554 -33.31 2.12 -18.60
CA ARG A 554 -33.13 1.02 -17.64
C ARG A 554 -32.65 1.51 -16.27
N LEU A 555 -31.80 2.53 -16.22
CA LEU A 555 -31.38 3.16 -14.98
C LEU A 555 -32.58 3.83 -14.29
N LEU A 556 -33.35 4.65 -15.02
CA LEU A 556 -34.54 5.30 -14.48
C LEU A 556 -35.58 4.30 -13.96
N ALA A 557 -35.80 3.20 -14.69
CA ALA A 557 -36.68 2.12 -14.25
C ALA A 557 -36.27 1.52 -12.89
N LYS A 558 -34.99 1.61 -12.48
CA LYS A 558 -34.56 1.20 -11.14
C LYS A 558 -35.06 2.09 -10.03
N PHE A 559 -35.27 3.38 -10.28
CA PHE A 559 -35.82 4.30 -9.29
C PHE A 559 -37.35 4.28 -9.23
N VAL A 560 -38.02 3.81 -10.29
CA VAL A 560 -39.49 3.70 -10.36
C VAL A 560 -40.00 2.30 -9.95
N GLU A 561 -39.19 1.25 -10.05
CA GLU A 561 -39.62 -0.11 -9.66
C GLU A 561 -39.98 -0.22 -8.17
N SER A 562 -40.91 -1.13 -7.85
CA SER A 562 -41.29 -1.49 -6.47
C SER A 562 -41.72 -0.30 -5.60
N ASP A 563 -42.59 0.58 -6.12
CA ASP A 563 -43.13 1.74 -5.38
C ASP A 563 -42.03 2.69 -4.90
N TYR A 564 -41.06 2.98 -5.78
CA TYR A 564 -39.96 3.91 -5.51
C TYR A 564 -38.99 3.48 -4.39
N GLU A 565 -38.85 2.16 -4.11
CA GLU A 565 -38.02 1.66 -2.99
C GLU A 565 -36.56 2.15 -3.01
N LYS A 566 -36.01 2.49 -4.19
CA LYS A 566 -34.64 3.02 -4.30
C LYS A 566 -34.54 4.49 -3.94
N VAL A 567 -35.61 5.25 -4.16
CA VAL A 567 -35.72 6.64 -3.73
C VAL A 567 -35.82 6.68 -2.20
N ASP A 568 -36.61 5.77 -1.60
CA ASP A 568 -36.66 5.61 -0.14
C ASP A 568 -35.25 5.36 0.43
N ARG A 569 -34.52 4.39 -0.16
CA ARG A 569 -33.16 4.06 0.29
C ARG A 569 -32.17 5.20 0.07
N LEU A 570 -32.29 5.96 -1.02
CA LEU A 570 -31.44 7.12 -1.28
C LEU A 570 -31.61 8.19 -0.19
N LEU A 571 -32.85 8.50 0.19
CA LEU A 571 -33.11 9.48 1.25
C LEU A 571 -32.78 8.94 2.65
N GLU A 572 -32.86 7.63 2.88
CA GLU A 572 -32.34 7.02 4.11
C GLU A 572 -30.82 7.20 4.22
N ILE A 573 -30.07 6.93 3.14
CA ILE A 573 -28.62 7.16 3.09
C ILE A 573 -28.30 8.64 3.32
N ARG A 574 -29.06 9.55 2.70
CA ARG A 574 -28.94 10.99 2.91
C ARG A 574 -29.10 11.36 4.38
N GLU A 575 -30.14 10.87 5.05
CA GLU A 575 -30.39 11.11 6.48
C GLU A 575 -29.23 10.58 7.36
N ASP A 576 -28.74 9.37 7.08
CA ASP A 576 -27.61 8.78 7.80
C ASP A 576 -26.32 9.62 7.64
N LEU A 577 -26.08 10.17 6.46
CA LEU A 577 -24.93 11.03 6.16
C LEU A 577 -25.04 12.39 6.85
N GLU A 578 -26.21 13.04 6.79
CA GLU A 578 -26.46 14.30 7.52
C GLU A 578 -26.23 14.11 9.03
N ALA A 579 -26.75 13.02 9.60
CA ALA A 579 -26.56 12.70 11.01
C ALA A 579 -25.08 12.43 11.35
N ARG A 580 -24.33 11.79 10.46
CA ARG A 580 -22.89 11.54 10.63
C ARG A 580 -22.10 12.85 10.61
N ILE A 581 -22.32 13.71 9.64
CA ILE A 581 -21.65 15.02 9.51
C ILE A 581 -21.97 15.89 10.73
N ALA A 582 -23.24 15.98 11.13
CA ALA A 582 -23.66 16.77 12.28
C ALA A 582 -23.08 16.25 13.62
N LYS A 583 -22.79 14.94 13.72
CA LYS A 583 -22.19 14.34 14.91
C LYS A 583 -20.66 14.43 14.90
N GLY A 584 -20.04 14.39 13.73
CA GLY A 584 -18.59 14.45 13.56
C GLY A 584 -18.03 15.83 13.86
N ILE A 585 -18.81 16.88 13.57
CA ILE A 585 -18.37 18.26 13.72
C ILE A 585 -18.80 18.79 15.10
N ASP A 586 -17.83 19.15 15.95
CA ASP A 586 -18.12 19.85 17.20
C ASP A 586 -18.63 21.27 16.90
N PRO A 587 -19.86 21.63 17.30
CA PRO A 587 -20.40 22.96 17.06
C PRO A 587 -19.59 24.10 17.69
N ALA A 588 -18.81 23.84 18.75
CA ALA A 588 -17.92 24.83 19.34
C ALA A 588 -16.72 25.09 18.42
N LEU A 589 -16.08 24.01 17.94
CA LEU A 589 -14.92 24.08 17.05
C LEU A 589 -15.29 24.66 15.68
N ALA A 590 -16.45 24.28 15.14
CA ALA A 590 -16.95 24.78 13.86
C ALA A 590 -17.14 26.31 13.79
N ARG A 591 -17.23 27.00 14.95
CA ARG A 591 -17.31 28.47 14.99
C ARG A 591 -15.93 29.15 14.96
N GLU A 592 -14.88 28.39 15.25
CA GLU A 592 -13.51 28.85 15.28
C GLU A 592 -12.78 28.55 13.96
N MET A 593 -13.29 27.58 13.20
CA MET A 593 -12.82 27.19 11.87
C MET A 593 -13.25 28.21 10.80
N ASP A 594 -12.41 28.39 9.79
CA ASP A 594 -12.83 29.08 8.56
C ASP A 594 -13.69 28.18 7.64
N GLU A 595 -14.14 28.75 6.52
CA GLU A 595 -15.04 28.04 5.60
C GLU A 595 -14.37 26.81 4.95
N ASP A 596 -13.07 26.90 4.64
CA ASP A 596 -12.31 25.85 3.97
C ASP A 596 -11.99 24.71 4.96
N GLU A 597 -11.54 25.06 6.18
CA GLU A 597 -11.32 24.11 7.27
C GLU A 597 -12.60 23.34 7.61
N LEU A 598 -13.73 24.05 7.72
CA LEU A 598 -15.01 23.42 8.00
C LEU A 598 -15.45 22.50 6.85
N TYR A 599 -15.18 22.87 5.59
CA TYR A 599 -15.48 22.03 4.43
C TYR A 599 -14.66 20.73 4.44
N LEU A 600 -13.35 20.82 4.74
CA LEU A 600 -12.49 19.65 4.88
C LEU A 600 -12.97 18.72 6.01
N GLU A 601 -13.32 19.26 7.17
CA GLU A 601 -13.87 18.47 8.28
C GLU A 601 -15.20 17.79 7.90
N LYS A 602 -16.07 18.48 7.15
CA LYS A 602 -17.30 17.88 6.61
C LYS A 602 -16.97 16.74 5.63
N LEU A 603 -15.95 16.88 4.78
CA LEU A 603 -15.51 15.83 3.85
C LEU A 603 -15.05 14.58 4.59
N GLU A 604 -14.23 14.73 5.64
CA GLU A 604 -13.81 13.60 6.50
C GLU A 604 -15.00 12.87 7.13
N ASN A 605 -16.10 13.58 7.37
CA ASN A 605 -17.33 13.04 7.93
C ASN A 605 -18.37 12.57 6.89
N GLY A 606 -18.04 12.55 5.60
CA GLY A 606 -18.85 11.98 4.53
C GLY A 606 -19.68 12.97 3.70
N LEU A 607 -19.29 14.25 3.67
CA LEU A 607 -19.95 15.26 2.82
C LEU A 607 -19.95 14.89 1.34
N PHE A 608 -18.87 14.29 0.82
CA PHE A 608 -18.82 13.95 -0.59
C PHE A 608 -19.90 12.92 -0.97
N ALA A 609 -20.11 11.90 -0.14
CA ALA A 609 -21.23 10.97 -0.30
C ALA A 609 -22.60 11.68 -0.23
N LEU A 610 -22.77 12.69 0.64
CA LEU A 610 -24.01 13.48 0.73
C LEU A 610 -24.24 14.28 -0.57
N GLN A 611 -23.21 14.95 -1.08
CA GLN A 611 -23.25 15.69 -2.34
C GLN A 611 -23.62 14.77 -3.52
N LEU A 612 -23.08 13.55 -3.56
CA LEU A 612 -23.43 12.56 -4.59
C LEU A 612 -24.87 12.05 -4.43
N ALA A 613 -25.34 11.83 -3.20
CA ALA A 613 -26.73 11.44 -2.95
C ALA A 613 -27.72 12.51 -3.43
N ASP A 614 -27.44 13.78 -3.13
CA ASP A 614 -28.26 14.92 -3.54
C ASP A 614 -28.19 15.16 -5.05
N TYR A 615 -27.02 14.93 -5.67
CA TYR A 615 -26.86 14.94 -7.12
C TYR A 615 -27.73 13.89 -7.81
N VAL A 616 -27.73 12.66 -7.30
CA VAL A 616 -28.59 11.58 -7.80
C VAL A 616 -30.07 11.91 -7.59
N ALA A 617 -30.43 12.44 -6.43
CA ALA A 617 -31.81 12.84 -6.13
C ALA A 617 -32.30 13.93 -7.09
N ALA A 618 -31.45 14.91 -7.43
CA ALA A 618 -31.78 15.95 -8.38
C ALA A 618 -32.04 15.42 -9.79
N TRP A 619 -31.18 14.52 -10.28
CA TRP A 619 -31.38 13.84 -11.56
C TRP A 619 -32.69 13.05 -11.61
N VAL A 620 -32.98 12.28 -10.55
CA VAL A 620 -34.21 11.50 -10.47
C VAL A 620 -35.45 12.40 -10.47
N CYS A 621 -35.41 13.51 -9.73
CA CYS A 621 -36.49 14.51 -9.73
C CYS A 621 -36.70 15.19 -11.09
N MET A 622 -35.63 15.42 -11.84
CA MET A 622 -35.68 16.04 -13.16
C MET A 622 -36.28 15.11 -14.21
N GLU A 623 -35.97 13.81 -14.14
CA GLU A 623 -36.30 12.84 -15.18
C GLU A 623 -37.67 12.15 -14.97
N ASP A 624 -38.16 12.04 -13.73
CA ASP A 624 -39.44 11.40 -13.42
C ASP A 624 -40.30 12.21 -12.42
N ASP A 625 -41.47 12.64 -12.89
CA ASP A 625 -42.44 13.43 -12.10
C ASP A 625 -42.92 12.68 -10.85
N GLY A 626 -43.11 11.36 -10.94
CA GLY A 626 -43.60 10.54 -9.84
C GLY A 626 -42.56 10.37 -8.74
N ALA A 627 -41.31 10.13 -9.14
CA ALA A 627 -40.18 10.07 -8.22
C ALA A 627 -39.94 11.41 -7.55
N ARG A 628 -40.06 12.54 -8.27
CA ARG A 628 -40.02 13.88 -7.67
C ARG A 628 -41.07 14.07 -6.60
N ASP A 629 -42.32 13.73 -6.88
CA ASP A 629 -43.41 13.89 -5.92
C ASP A 629 -43.20 12.98 -4.69
N HIS A 630 -42.62 11.81 -4.88
CA HIS A 630 -42.21 10.90 -3.80
C HIS A 630 -41.08 11.48 -2.95
N VAL A 631 -40.03 12.06 -3.56
CA VAL A 631 -38.94 12.76 -2.86
C VAL A 631 -39.48 13.90 -2.01
N LYS A 632 -40.33 14.77 -2.58
CA LYS A 632 -40.96 15.87 -1.83
C LYS A 632 -41.75 15.37 -0.63
N MET A 633 -42.52 14.31 -0.84
CA MET A 633 -43.33 13.70 0.21
C MET A 633 -42.45 13.17 1.36
N LEU A 634 -41.32 12.52 1.06
CA LEU A 634 -40.39 12.01 2.06
C LEU A 634 -39.66 13.12 2.82
N LEU A 635 -39.14 14.14 2.11
CA LEU A 635 -38.48 15.29 2.74
C LEU A 635 -39.44 16.04 3.68
N SER A 636 -40.70 16.24 3.26
CA SER A 636 -41.70 16.93 4.07
C SER A 636 -42.02 16.24 5.40
N ARG A 637 -41.81 14.92 5.52
CA ARG A 637 -41.99 14.18 6.77
C ARG A 637 -40.92 14.51 7.81
N ARG A 638 -39.84 15.16 7.40
CA ARG A 638 -38.66 15.52 8.20
C ARG A 638 -38.44 17.03 8.27
N ASP A 639 -39.46 17.83 7.93
CA ASP A 639 -39.38 19.28 7.86
C ASP A 639 -38.31 19.81 6.88
N GLN A 640 -37.96 19.01 5.86
CA GLN A 640 -37.05 19.37 4.76
C GLN A 640 -37.83 19.57 3.45
N SER A 641 -37.16 20.17 2.48
CA SER A 641 -37.67 20.55 1.16
C SER A 641 -36.63 20.34 0.08
N LEU A 642 -37.00 20.52 -1.20
CA LEU A 642 -36.03 20.49 -2.29
C LEU A 642 -34.96 21.59 -2.17
N ASN A 643 -35.21 22.67 -1.42
CA ASN A 643 -34.23 23.71 -1.18
C ASN A 643 -33.03 23.23 -0.34
N ASP A 644 -33.23 22.22 0.52
CA ASP A 644 -32.14 21.64 1.32
C ASP A 644 -31.18 20.85 0.42
N ILE A 645 -31.71 20.16 -0.60
CA ILE A 645 -30.91 19.53 -1.65
C ILE A 645 -30.18 20.59 -2.47
N VAL A 646 -30.88 21.66 -2.88
CA VAL A 646 -30.27 22.78 -3.64
C VAL A 646 -29.09 23.38 -2.88
N ALA A 647 -29.21 23.62 -1.57
CA ALA A 647 -28.13 24.17 -0.76
C ALA A 647 -26.87 23.30 -0.80
N VAL A 648 -27.01 21.97 -0.73
CA VAL A 648 -25.88 21.03 -0.84
C VAL A 648 -25.28 21.05 -2.25
N LEU A 649 -26.10 21.12 -3.30
CA LEU A 649 -25.63 21.20 -4.68
C LEU A 649 -24.89 22.51 -4.98
N ASP A 650 -25.34 23.62 -4.40
CA ASP A 650 -24.69 24.93 -4.54
C ASP A 650 -23.35 24.96 -3.79
N GLU A 651 -23.29 24.45 -2.55
CA GLU A 651 -22.03 24.23 -1.81
C GLU A 651 -21.11 23.30 -2.60
N TYR A 652 -21.66 22.30 -3.28
CA TYR A 652 -20.85 21.43 -4.11
C TYR A 652 -20.30 22.15 -5.35
N ALA A 653 -21.13 22.93 -6.05
CA ALA A 653 -20.74 23.67 -7.23
C ALA A 653 -19.74 24.81 -6.94
N SER A 654 -19.78 25.40 -5.74
CA SER A 654 -18.80 26.41 -5.33
C SER A 654 -17.39 25.84 -5.15
N ASN A 655 -17.29 24.59 -4.70
CA ASN A 655 -16.03 23.91 -4.38
C ASN A 655 -15.49 23.01 -5.51
N ILE A 656 -16.18 22.93 -6.66
CA ILE A 656 -15.64 22.26 -7.86
C ILE A 656 -14.79 23.25 -8.66
N GLY A 657 -13.52 22.86 -8.89
CA GLY A 657 -12.63 23.52 -9.84
C GLY A 657 -11.31 24.05 -9.28
N ASP A 658 -11.07 24.00 -7.97
CA ASP A 658 -9.82 24.53 -7.38
C ASP A 658 -8.57 23.66 -7.68
N GLY A 659 -8.74 22.41 -8.09
CA GLY A 659 -7.64 21.50 -8.45
C GLY A 659 -7.19 21.57 -9.91
N ASP A 660 -8.10 21.81 -10.86
CA ASP A 660 -7.79 21.84 -12.30
C ASP A 660 -7.12 23.16 -12.76
N ALA A 661 -7.12 24.18 -11.88
CA ALA A 661 -6.60 25.52 -12.17
C ALA A 661 -5.15 25.76 -11.69
N VAL A 662 -4.46 24.73 -11.18
CA VAL A 662 -3.07 24.87 -10.73
C VAL A 662 -2.11 24.66 -11.90
N GLY A 663 -1.97 25.70 -12.71
CA GLY A 663 -0.94 25.79 -13.76
C GLY A 663 -1.06 27.09 -14.55
N GLU A 664 0.08 27.59 -15.06
CA GLU A 664 0.20 28.80 -15.91
C GLU A 664 -0.70 28.79 -17.17
N ALA A 665 -1.46 27.71 -17.41
CA ALA A 665 -2.37 27.54 -18.54
C ALA A 665 -3.74 28.25 -18.39
N ALA A 666 -4.10 28.79 -17.21
CA ALA A 666 -5.38 29.48 -17.03
C ALA A 666 -5.44 30.84 -17.77
N GLU A 667 -4.30 31.52 -17.97
CA GLU A 667 -4.25 32.84 -18.62
C GLU A 667 -4.18 32.79 -20.16
N GLU A 668 -3.95 31.63 -20.77
CA GLU A 668 -3.82 31.45 -22.23
C GLU A 668 -4.88 30.51 -22.85
N ARG A 669 -6.03 30.29 -22.20
CA ARG A 669 -7.08 29.43 -22.79
C ARG A 669 -7.82 30.16 -23.93
N PRO A 670 -7.81 29.64 -25.18
CA PRO A 670 -8.57 30.25 -26.27
C PRO A 670 -10.09 30.19 -26.01
N GLU A 671 -10.83 31.23 -26.43
CA GLU A 671 -12.29 31.37 -26.19
C GLU A 671 -13.14 30.19 -26.71
N ASP A 672 -12.60 29.40 -27.66
CA ASP A 672 -13.26 28.23 -28.26
C ASP A 672 -12.79 26.88 -27.65
N ALA A 673 -12.05 26.89 -26.53
CA ALA A 673 -11.64 25.65 -25.87
C ALA A 673 -12.86 24.89 -25.30
N PRO A 674 -12.93 23.55 -25.44
CA PRO A 674 -13.99 22.78 -24.80
C PRO A 674 -13.94 22.98 -23.28
N LEU A 675 -15.11 23.06 -22.65
CA LEU A 675 -15.24 23.12 -21.20
C LEU A 675 -14.46 21.97 -20.55
N SER A 676 -13.79 22.26 -19.43
CA SER A 676 -13.19 21.24 -18.57
C SER A 676 -14.29 20.39 -17.94
N GLU A 677 -13.91 19.19 -17.49
CA GLU A 677 -14.86 18.32 -16.78
C GLU A 677 -15.41 18.99 -15.51
N GLY A 678 -14.58 19.77 -14.80
CA GLY A 678 -15.02 20.59 -13.67
C GLY A 678 -16.03 21.67 -14.06
N GLU A 679 -15.79 22.39 -15.16
CA GLU A 679 -16.71 23.43 -15.67
C GLU A 679 -18.06 22.83 -16.10
N GLU A 680 -18.05 21.68 -16.76
CA GLU A 680 -19.27 20.95 -17.11
C GLU A 680 -20.02 20.47 -15.90
N ARG A 681 -19.33 19.88 -14.92
CA ARG A 681 -19.96 19.39 -13.70
C ARG A 681 -20.62 20.54 -12.94
N LYS A 682 -19.94 21.68 -12.85
CA LYS A 682 -20.48 22.92 -12.26
C LYS A 682 -21.70 23.42 -13.03
N ALA A 683 -21.67 23.39 -14.36
CA ALA A 683 -22.82 23.76 -15.18
C ALA A 683 -24.02 22.83 -14.97
N ILE A 684 -23.80 21.52 -14.92
CA ILE A 684 -24.86 20.52 -14.67
C ILE A 684 -25.47 20.73 -13.29
N LEU A 685 -24.65 20.93 -12.26
CA LEU A 685 -25.12 21.20 -10.90
C LEU A 685 -25.99 22.46 -10.85
N GLY A 686 -25.55 23.54 -11.48
CA GLY A 686 -26.31 24.79 -11.53
C GLY A 686 -27.66 24.66 -12.26
N GLU A 687 -27.72 23.88 -13.33
CA GLU A 687 -29.00 23.63 -14.03
C GLU A 687 -29.94 22.72 -13.24
N LEU A 688 -29.40 21.70 -12.56
CA LEU A 688 -30.19 20.84 -11.66
C LEU A 688 -30.74 21.64 -10.47
N ALA A 689 -29.91 22.49 -9.85
CA ALA A 689 -30.33 23.37 -8.76
C ALA A 689 -31.47 24.29 -9.18
N LYS A 690 -31.32 25.03 -10.31
CA LYS A 690 -32.39 25.89 -10.86
C LYS A 690 -33.67 25.12 -11.17
N TYR A 691 -33.54 23.90 -11.70
CA TYR A 691 -34.70 23.05 -11.94
C TYR A 691 -35.42 22.74 -10.63
N LEU A 692 -34.70 22.27 -9.60
CA LEU A 692 -35.28 21.95 -8.31
C LEU A 692 -35.94 23.16 -7.65
N GLU A 693 -35.32 24.35 -7.69
CA GLU A 693 -35.92 25.59 -7.20
C GLU A 693 -37.24 25.93 -7.91
N SER A 694 -37.31 25.69 -9.22
CA SER A 694 -38.52 25.97 -10.01
C SER A 694 -39.70 25.07 -9.65
N VAL A 695 -39.41 23.91 -9.05
CA VAL A 695 -40.40 22.92 -8.63
C VAL A 695 -40.49 22.75 -7.11
N ALA A 696 -39.74 23.51 -6.31
CA ALA A 696 -39.64 23.34 -4.85
C ALA A 696 -40.97 23.51 -4.11
#